data_AF-A0A7W0LD57-F1
#
_entry.id   AF-A0A7W0LD57-F1
#
_cell.length_a   1.000
_cell.length_b   1.000
_cell.length_c   1.000
_cell.angle_alpha   90.00
_cell.angle_beta   90.00
_cell.angle_gamma   90.00
#
_symmetry.space_group_name_H-M   'P 1'
#
loop_
_entity.id
_entity.type
_entity.pdbx_description
1 polymer ?
#
loop_
_entity_poly.entity_id
_entity_poly.type
_entity_poly.pdbx_seq_one_letter_code
_entity_poly.pdbx_strand_id
1 'polypeptide(L)'
;MRRSRLRVVLFSGGRGSGALTAQLVSNPRIDLTVAINGYDDGASTGEVRRFLGDALGPSDFRKNASRLARVLKTAPDPLIDLLDLRLPADLHQRSTGDAVADAVSTAIGPPELQSVTGLAAALTETARTSVAQRLARFARELQEVARPFAFADSSVGNLVFAGAFLQSGRCFNDAVDDYCALLGLPRGIIENVTDGADAHLVAIDADGRLLGSEEEIVDAKRRNRIDDIYLLDGRPGREDADSLRAAGRDELARRLSARTARIGINPRLASAVAQADLIVYAPGTQHSSLFPSYLTPGLSQAIAANLKAIKLLVTNIQTDAEITGSSAVDIIERAVFYLKEKGRLSIPTPCLITHYLVNDPQNAESATPYVPLGRLESLEDPRLIRVGNYEEGVTGRHDATKILGPFVDAYVDRWSAVQRVAVYLHDAGSTTKIVQSILEMVRGGIGDLPVEIAVFHDGPAALEASFVASLGFPVTRLEGPVEQQDQQLRSVLHAGPFDYVIMFESSGMYNGEDIANLASHLSLGRLDAVWGSRRLSVKDIHESYRLKYRHRSVLGAISYVGSHSLSLLYLAMYGRYVSDTLSAARAVRTSDVLRVPCRLTDKLVNQHLLSVLLRRKAEMFEVPVQFFSIAPDQVRRTTPFDGLRAVGTVLRGRVP
;
A
#
# COMPACT_ATOMS: atom_id res chain seq x y z
N MET A 1 2.22 -17.52 -8.29
CA MET A 1 2.22 -16.29 -9.11
C MET A 1 2.87 -15.17 -8.31
N ARG A 2 4.07 -14.70 -8.70
CA ARG A 2 4.70 -13.50 -8.09
C ARG A 2 3.79 -12.30 -8.39
N ARG A 3 3.21 -11.66 -7.36
CA ARG A 3 2.45 -10.41 -7.53
C ARG A 3 3.44 -9.30 -7.91
N SER A 4 3.19 -8.62 -9.02
CA SER A 4 4.07 -7.55 -9.54
C SER A 4 3.59 -6.13 -9.21
N ARG A 5 2.35 -5.97 -8.74
CA ARG A 5 1.73 -4.65 -8.50
C ARG A 5 0.90 -4.61 -7.21
N LEU A 6 1.08 -3.53 -6.45
CA LEU A 6 0.28 -3.18 -5.28
C LEU A 6 -1.09 -2.68 -5.73
N ARG A 7 -2.18 -3.30 -5.27
CA ARG A 7 -3.54 -2.82 -5.57
C ARG A 7 -4.01 -1.82 -4.54
N VAL A 8 -4.37 -0.63 -5.00
CA VAL A 8 -4.79 0.49 -4.17
C VAL A 8 -6.20 0.92 -4.56
N VAL A 9 -7.12 0.94 -3.60
CA VAL A 9 -8.43 1.57 -3.77
C VAL A 9 -8.42 2.88 -3.00
N LEU A 10 -8.68 3.99 -3.69
CA LEU A 10 -8.70 5.33 -3.10
C LEU A 10 -10.11 5.92 -3.21
N PHE A 11 -10.79 6.08 -2.07
CA PHE A 11 -12.05 6.82 -1.99
C PHE A 11 -11.78 8.31 -2.07
N SER A 12 -12.41 8.99 -3.03
CA SER A 12 -12.15 10.38 -3.36
C SER A 12 -13.43 11.15 -3.66
N GLY A 13 -13.41 12.45 -3.37
CA GLY A 13 -14.28 13.43 -4.01
C GLY A 13 -13.61 14.14 -5.20
N GLY A 14 -14.03 15.37 -5.50
CA GLY A 14 -13.53 16.15 -6.63
C GLY A 14 -12.07 16.62 -6.54
N ARG A 15 -11.68 17.40 -5.51
CA ARG A 15 -10.39 18.15 -5.51
C ARG A 15 -9.35 17.77 -4.44
N GLY A 16 -9.78 17.30 -3.26
CA GLY A 16 -8.89 17.12 -2.10
C GLY A 16 -7.82 16.02 -2.23
N SER A 17 -8.03 15.04 -3.12
CA SER A 17 -7.17 13.86 -3.30
C SER A 17 -6.11 14.00 -4.39
N GLY A 18 -6.06 15.14 -5.12
CA GLY A 18 -5.29 15.26 -6.36
C GLY A 18 -3.81 14.90 -6.23
N ALA A 19 -3.17 15.30 -5.13
CA ALA A 19 -1.77 14.98 -4.86
C ALA A 19 -1.54 13.47 -4.62
N LEU A 20 -2.41 12.84 -3.83
CA LEU A 20 -2.36 11.40 -3.55
C LEU A 20 -2.57 10.58 -4.83
N THR A 21 -3.60 10.92 -5.60
CA THR A 21 -3.92 10.25 -6.86
C THR A 21 -2.77 10.39 -7.86
N ALA A 22 -2.19 11.58 -8.01
CA ALA A 22 -1.08 11.81 -8.92
C ALA A 22 0.17 10.97 -8.56
N GLN A 23 0.50 10.87 -7.27
CA GLN A 23 1.63 10.05 -6.83
C GLN A 23 1.39 8.56 -7.05
N LEU A 24 0.19 8.07 -6.70
CA LEU A 24 -0.15 6.65 -6.84
C LEU A 24 -0.14 6.22 -8.31
N VAL A 25 -0.78 6.98 -9.19
CA VAL A 25 -0.91 6.62 -10.60
C VAL A 25 0.41 6.72 -11.37
N SER A 26 1.33 7.60 -10.94
CA SER A 26 2.66 7.75 -11.55
C SER A 26 3.60 6.59 -11.24
N ASN A 27 3.27 5.72 -10.26
CA ASN A 27 4.09 4.57 -9.90
C ASN A 27 3.67 3.32 -10.70
N PRO A 28 4.52 2.79 -11.61
CA PRO A 28 4.14 1.65 -12.45
C PRO A 28 3.94 0.34 -11.69
N ARG A 29 4.36 0.28 -10.41
CA ARG A 29 4.15 -0.85 -9.50
C ARG A 29 2.82 -0.77 -8.74
N ILE A 30 2.00 0.24 -9.01
CA ILE A 30 0.68 0.42 -8.39
C ILE A 30 -0.40 0.20 -9.44
N ASP A 31 -1.43 -0.51 -9.04
CA ASP A 31 -2.70 -0.62 -9.75
C ASP A 31 -3.75 0.14 -8.93
N LEU A 32 -4.25 1.24 -9.48
CA LEU A 32 -5.07 2.22 -8.76
C LEU A 32 -6.52 2.17 -9.25
N THR A 33 -7.45 2.05 -8.30
CA THR A 33 -8.88 2.33 -8.51
C THR A 33 -9.29 3.53 -7.67
N VAL A 34 -9.78 4.58 -8.31
CA VAL A 34 -10.34 5.77 -7.67
C VAL A 34 -11.86 5.60 -7.57
N ALA A 35 -12.35 5.45 -6.34
CA ALA A 35 -13.76 5.25 -6.03
C ALA A 35 -14.44 6.60 -5.73
N ILE A 36 -15.45 6.95 -6.52
CA ILE A 36 -16.12 8.26 -6.52
C ILE A 36 -17.64 8.05 -6.51
N ASN A 37 -18.42 8.91 -5.85
CA ASN A 37 -19.88 8.93 -6.02
C ASN A 37 -20.32 10.06 -6.96
N GLY A 38 -21.57 9.98 -7.43
CA GLY A 38 -22.14 10.99 -8.32
C GLY A 38 -23.29 11.77 -7.70
N TYR A 39 -23.24 12.12 -6.41
CA TYR A 39 -24.36 12.82 -5.78
C TYR A 39 -24.32 14.35 -5.95
N ASP A 40 -23.25 14.90 -6.55
CA ASP A 40 -23.13 16.31 -6.93
C ASP A 40 -24.32 16.75 -7.76
N ASP A 41 -24.88 17.89 -7.37
CA ASP A 41 -26.08 18.46 -7.94
C ASP A 41 -26.00 19.99 -8.12
N GLY A 42 -24.78 20.55 -8.07
CA GLY A 42 -24.51 21.97 -8.24
C GLY A 42 -24.27 22.39 -9.70
N ALA A 43 -24.62 23.64 -10.02
CA ALA A 43 -24.34 24.31 -11.30
C ALA A 43 -24.62 23.44 -12.54
N SER A 44 -23.61 23.27 -13.42
CA SER A 44 -23.71 22.46 -14.64
C SER A 44 -24.13 21.00 -14.39
N THR A 45 -23.69 20.41 -13.29
CA THR A 45 -24.03 19.03 -12.95
C THR A 45 -25.48 18.91 -12.52
N GLY A 46 -25.92 19.83 -11.66
CA GLY A 46 -27.33 19.93 -11.27
C GLY A 46 -28.27 20.06 -12.46
N GLU A 47 -27.88 20.87 -13.44
CA GLU A 47 -28.70 21.09 -14.64
C GLU A 47 -28.80 19.84 -15.54
N VAL A 48 -27.69 19.11 -15.75
CA VAL A 48 -27.70 17.82 -16.47
C VAL A 48 -28.59 16.81 -15.75
N ARG A 49 -28.43 16.66 -14.43
CA ARG A 49 -29.25 15.72 -13.64
C ARG A 49 -30.73 16.09 -13.67
N ARG A 50 -31.07 17.38 -13.52
CA ARG A 50 -32.45 17.88 -13.57
C ARG A 50 -33.09 17.61 -14.93
N PHE A 51 -32.34 17.80 -16.02
CA PHE A 51 -32.84 17.57 -17.37
C PHE A 51 -33.08 16.09 -17.66
N LEU A 52 -32.09 15.23 -17.40
CA LEU A 52 -32.19 13.78 -17.65
C LEU A 52 -33.20 13.12 -16.70
N GLY A 53 -33.14 13.47 -15.40
CA GLY A 53 -34.06 13.04 -14.36
C GLY A 53 -33.79 11.65 -13.77
N ASP A 54 -32.76 10.95 -14.24
CA ASP A 54 -32.40 9.58 -13.85
C ASP A 54 -30.89 9.33 -13.87
N ALA A 55 -30.09 10.41 -13.85
CA ALA A 55 -28.64 10.34 -13.97
C ALA A 55 -27.97 10.88 -12.71
N LEU A 56 -26.92 10.18 -12.28
CA LEU A 56 -25.95 10.70 -11.32
C LEU A 56 -25.17 11.88 -11.91
N GLY A 57 -24.51 12.64 -11.04
CA GLY A 57 -23.72 13.81 -11.39
C GLY A 57 -22.38 13.46 -12.06
N PRO A 58 -22.12 13.94 -13.30
CA PRO A 58 -20.90 13.57 -14.03
C PRO A 58 -19.62 14.32 -13.60
N SER A 59 -19.73 15.43 -12.86
CA SER A 59 -18.61 16.37 -12.67
C SER A 59 -17.39 15.74 -12.01
N ASP A 60 -17.57 14.99 -10.92
CA ASP A 60 -16.43 14.47 -10.17
C ASP A 60 -15.73 13.32 -10.90
N PHE A 61 -16.48 12.49 -11.63
CA PHE A 61 -15.92 11.50 -12.56
C PHE A 61 -15.10 12.18 -13.65
N ARG A 62 -15.69 13.18 -14.32
CA ARG A 62 -15.03 13.95 -15.37
C ARG A 62 -13.75 14.63 -14.88
N LYS A 63 -13.81 15.39 -13.78
CA LYS A 63 -12.66 16.12 -13.24
C LYS A 63 -11.52 15.18 -12.86
N ASN A 64 -11.83 14.01 -12.29
CA ASN A 64 -10.81 13.00 -12.00
C ASN A 64 -10.27 12.37 -13.28
N ALA A 65 -11.10 12.10 -14.29
CA ALA A 65 -10.65 11.61 -15.59
C ALA A 65 -9.71 12.61 -16.28
N SER A 66 -10.07 13.90 -16.36
CA SER A 66 -9.21 14.97 -16.89
C SER A 66 -7.87 15.01 -16.15
N ARG A 67 -7.88 14.97 -14.81
CA ARG A 67 -6.65 14.98 -13.99
C ARG A 67 -5.77 13.77 -14.29
N LEU A 68 -6.34 12.56 -14.26
CA LEU A 68 -5.60 11.32 -14.52
C LEU A 68 -5.02 11.31 -15.93
N ALA A 69 -5.80 11.76 -16.93
CA ALA A 69 -5.36 11.81 -18.31
C ALA A 69 -4.17 12.76 -18.51
N ARG A 70 -4.14 13.90 -17.81
CA ARG A 70 -2.97 14.80 -17.82
C ARG A 70 -1.74 14.16 -17.18
N VAL A 71 -1.90 13.55 -16.00
CA VAL A 71 -0.78 12.93 -15.26
C VAL A 71 -0.19 11.76 -16.05
N LEU A 72 -1.05 10.90 -16.60
CA LEU A 72 -0.65 9.74 -17.38
C LEU A 72 -0.31 10.05 -18.84
N LYS A 73 -0.62 11.27 -19.31
CA LYS A 73 -0.47 11.71 -20.71
C LYS A 73 -1.17 10.77 -21.70
N THR A 74 -2.36 10.29 -21.35
CA THR A 74 -3.15 9.36 -22.19
C THR A 74 -3.97 10.07 -23.26
N ALA A 75 -4.17 11.38 -23.12
CA ALA A 75 -4.90 12.23 -24.06
C ALA A 75 -4.16 13.55 -24.29
N PRO A 76 -4.32 14.18 -25.48
CA PRO A 76 -3.73 15.48 -25.76
C PRO A 76 -4.40 16.60 -24.95
N ASP A 77 -3.62 17.58 -24.50
CA ASP A 77 -4.12 18.70 -23.68
C ASP A 77 -5.33 19.44 -24.29
N PRO A 78 -5.39 19.74 -25.61
CA PRO A 78 -6.57 20.37 -26.21
C PRO A 78 -7.87 19.58 -26.04
N LEU A 79 -7.82 18.24 -25.95
CA LEU A 79 -9.01 17.43 -25.71
C LEU A 79 -9.49 17.60 -24.27
N ILE A 80 -8.55 17.58 -23.33
CA ILE A 80 -8.84 17.75 -21.91
C ILE A 80 -9.35 19.17 -21.65
N ASP A 81 -8.72 20.17 -22.25
CA ASP A 81 -9.14 21.57 -22.19
C ASP A 81 -10.53 21.78 -22.79
N LEU A 82 -10.86 21.11 -23.91
CA LEU A 82 -12.20 21.17 -24.50
C LEU A 82 -13.26 20.58 -23.56
N LEU A 83 -12.96 19.45 -22.92
CA LEU A 83 -13.88 18.81 -21.98
C LEU A 83 -14.03 19.60 -20.67
N ASP A 84 -12.98 20.31 -20.24
CA ASP A 84 -12.99 21.18 -19.07
C ASP A 84 -13.60 22.56 -19.35
N LEU A 85 -13.73 22.96 -20.63
CA LEU A 85 -14.29 24.23 -21.05
C LEU A 85 -15.73 24.41 -20.55
N ARG A 86 -16.02 25.63 -20.08
CA ARG A 86 -17.38 26.07 -19.72
C ARG A 86 -17.93 26.98 -20.81
N LEU A 87 -19.19 26.75 -21.16
CA LEU A 87 -19.90 27.53 -22.17
C LEU A 87 -20.22 28.95 -21.68
N PRO A 88 -20.25 29.95 -22.58
CA PRO A 88 -20.67 31.31 -22.26
C PRO A 88 -22.03 31.39 -21.56
N ALA A 89 -22.18 32.39 -20.68
CA ALA A 89 -23.33 32.54 -19.81
C ALA A 89 -24.63 32.98 -20.51
N ASP A 90 -24.53 33.47 -21.75
CA ASP A 90 -25.61 34.00 -22.58
C ASP A 90 -26.25 32.95 -23.52
N LEU A 91 -25.73 31.71 -23.51
CA LEU A 91 -26.29 30.61 -24.28
C LEU A 91 -27.49 29.97 -23.57
N HIS A 92 -28.69 30.23 -24.10
CA HIS A 92 -29.95 29.74 -23.52
C HIS A 92 -30.83 28.96 -24.51
N GLN A 93 -30.49 28.93 -25.79
CA GLN A 93 -31.34 28.34 -26.82
C GLN A 93 -31.14 26.82 -26.90
N ARG A 94 -32.20 26.07 -27.21
CA ARG A 94 -32.10 24.60 -27.43
C ARG A 94 -31.18 24.24 -28.59
N SER A 95 -31.18 25.07 -29.65
CA SER A 95 -30.30 24.94 -30.82
C SER A 95 -28.81 25.00 -30.45
N THR A 96 -28.46 25.50 -29.26
CA THR A 96 -27.08 25.47 -28.75
C THR A 96 -26.53 24.04 -28.68
N GLY A 97 -27.36 23.03 -28.41
CA GLY A 97 -26.92 21.63 -28.39
C GLY A 97 -26.34 21.19 -29.73
N ASP A 98 -27.08 21.42 -30.82
CA ASP A 98 -26.65 21.11 -32.19
C ASP A 98 -25.46 21.99 -32.58
N ALA A 99 -25.50 23.30 -32.27
CA ALA A 99 -24.41 24.23 -32.58
C ALA A 99 -23.08 23.84 -31.92
N VAL A 100 -23.09 23.35 -30.68
CA VAL A 100 -21.88 22.87 -29.99
C VAL A 100 -21.39 21.56 -30.60
N ALA A 101 -22.29 20.63 -30.94
CA ALA A 101 -21.92 19.39 -31.62
C ALA A 101 -21.27 19.66 -32.99
N ASP A 102 -21.87 20.54 -33.79
CA ASP A 102 -21.36 20.94 -35.11
C ASP A 102 -20.05 21.72 -35.02
N ALA A 103 -19.93 22.62 -34.04
CA ALA A 103 -18.70 23.37 -33.77
C ALA A 103 -17.53 22.45 -33.43
N VAL A 104 -17.76 21.40 -32.65
CA VAL A 104 -16.73 20.40 -32.35
C VAL A 104 -16.44 19.52 -33.56
N SER A 105 -17.46 19.09 -34.31
CA SER A 105 -17.27 18.19 -35.47
C SER A 105 -16.49 18.85 -36.61
N THR A 106 -16.87 20.09 -36.96
CA THR A 106 -16.35 20.81 -38.12
C THR A 106 -15.18 21.73 -37.78
N ALA A 107 -14.94 22.00 -36.50
CA ALA A 107 -14.05 23.06 -36.01
C ALA A 107 -14.44 24.47 -36.51
N ILE A 108 -15.69 24.65 -36.95
CA ILE A 108 -16.25 25.90 -37.44
C ILE A 108 -17.58 26.13 -36.72
N GLY A 109 -17.83 27.35 -36.28
CA GLY A 109 -19.01 27.67 -35.49
C GLY A 109 -19.21 29.17 -35.37
N PRO A 110 -20.32 29.59 -34.75
CA PRO A 110 -20.64 31.00 -34.58
C PRO A 110 -19.66 31.66 -33.59
N PRO A 111 -19.52 33.01 -33.60
CA PRO A 111 -18.53 33.72 -32.81
C PRO A 111 -18.56 33.42 -31.31
N GLU A 112 -19.75 33.15 -30.76
CA GLU A 112 -19.96 32.83 -29.35
C GLU A 112 -19.31 31.50 -28.95
N LEU A 113 -19.06 30.60 -29.92
CA LEU A 113 -18.41 29.30 -29.72
C LEU A 113 -16.94 29.30 -30.16
N GLN A 114 -16.30 30.47 -30.30
CA GLN A 114 -14.90 30.57 -30.74
C GLN A 114 -13.92 29.77 -29.88
N SER A 115 -14.13 29.70 -28.56
CA SER A 115 -13.29 28.88 -27.67
C SER A 115 -13.45 27.38 -27.94
N VAL A 116 -14.66 26.92 -28.27
CA VAL A 116 -14.95 25.53 -28.63
C VAL A 116 -14.28 25.19 -29.97
N THR A 117 -14.47 26.02 -30.99
CA THR A 117 -13.93 25.79 -32.33
C THR A 117 -12.40 25.87 -32.34
N GLY A 118 -11.81 26.80 -31.59
CA GLY A 118 -10.36 26.92 -31.43
C GLY A 118 -9.71 25.66 -30.84
N LEU A 119 -10.30 25.09 -29.79
CA LEU A 119 -9.83 23.82 -29.21
C LEU A 119 -10.09 22.63 -30.13
N ALA A 120 -11.27 22.58 -30.78
CA ALA A 120 -11.61 21.52 -31.74
C ALA A 120 -10.66 21.49 -32.95
N ALA A 121 -10.21 22.66 -33.43
CA ALA A 121 -9.26 22.77 -34.53
C ALA A 121 -7.90 22.12 -34.21
N ALA A 122 -7.51 22.09 -32.93
CA ALA A 122 -6.29 21.45 -32.46
C ALA A 122 -6.40 19.93 -32.26
N LEU A 123 -7.61 19.35 -32.42
CA LEU A 123 -7.86 17.92 -32.30
C LEU A 123 -7.69 17.18 -33.62
N THR A 124 -7.40 15.88 -33.52
CA THR A 124 -7.49 14.97 -34.67
C THR A 124 -8.94 14.79 -35.10
N GLU A 125 -9.16 14.41 -36.37
CA GLU A 125 -10.50 14.14 -36.88
C GLU A 125 -11.22 13.05 -36.06
N THR A 126 -10.54 11.95 -35.73
CA THR A 126 -11.09 10.87 -34.89
C THR A 126 -11.52 11.37 -33.52
N ALA A 127 -10.72 12.23 -32.88
CA ALA A 127 -11.06 12.81 -31.57
C ALA A 127 -12.28 13.74 -31.68
N ARG A 128 -12.29 14.64 -32.68
CA ARG A 128 -13.46 15.51 -32.96
C ARG A 128 -14.73 14.69 -33.17
N THR A 129 -14.70 13.69 -34.04
CA THR A 129 -15.84 12.82 -34.33
C THR A 129 -16.33 12.11 -33.08
N SER A 130 -15.43 11.59 -32.25
CA SER A 130 -15.79 10.88 -31.02
C SER A 130 -16.49 11.80 -30.01
N VAL A 131 -16.00 13.03 -29.83
CA VAL A 131 -16.63 14.02 -28.94
C VAL A 131 -17.97 14.48 -29.52
N ALA A 132 -18.01 14.81 -30.82
CA ALA A 132 -19.20 15.30 -31.50
C ALA A 132 -20.34 14.27 -31.50
N GLN A 133 -20.06 12.97 -31.64
CA GLN A 133 -21.08 11.91 -31.58
C GLN A 133 -21.84 11.88 -30.25
N ARG A 134 -21.14 12.11 -29.13
CA ARG A 134 -21.75 12.18 -27.80
C ARG A 134 -22.58 13.45 -27.65
N LEU A 135 -22.03 14.60 -28.05
CA LEU A 135 -22.76 15.87 -28.06
C LEU A 135 -24.03 15.78 -28.92
N ALA A 136 -23.95 15.19 -30.11
CA ALA A 136 -25.09 14.97 -31.00
C ALA A 136 -26.14 14.00 -30.40
N ARG A 137 -25.73 13.01 -29.61
CA ARG A 137 -26.69 12.19 -28.86
C ARG A 137 -27.42 13.02 -27.81
N PHE A 138 -26.71 13.85 -27.05
CA PHE A 138 -27.33 14.74 -26.08
C PHE A 138 -28.26 15.77 -26.75
N ALA A 139 -27.86 16.33 -27.89
CA ALA A 139 -28.68 17.25 -28.67
C ALA A 139 -29.99 16.61 -29.17
N ARG A 140 -29.96 15.35 -29.62
CA ARG A 140 -31.18 14.60 -29.95
C ARG A 140 -32.12 14.45 -28.75
N GLU A 141 -31.58 14.15 -27.57
CA GLU A 141 -32.40 14.05 -26.36
C GLU A 141 -33.10 15.37 -26.01
N LEU A 142 -32.43 16.52 -26.23
CA LEU A 142 -33.01 17.85 -26.06
C LEU A 142 -34.19 18.13 -27.00
N GLN A 143 -34.21 17.49 -28.16
CA GLN A 143 -35.31 17.59 -29.13
C GLN A 143 -36.45 16.63 -28.78
N GLU A 144 -36.13 15.43 -28.28
CA GLU A 144 -37.10 14.40 -27.89
C GLU A 144 -37.83 14.74 -26.57
N VAL A 145 -37.13 15.40 -25.63
CA VAL A 145 -37.65 15.70 -24.29
C VAL A 145 -38.07 17.16 -24.16
N ALA A 146 -39.36 17.40 -23.87
CA ALA A 146 -39.92 18.74 -23.75
C ALA A 146 -39.44 19.57 -22.52
N ARG A 147 -38.48 19.07 -21.72
CA ARG A 147 -37.91 19.78 -20.56
C ARG A 147 -36.90 20.86 -20.99
N PRO A 148 -36.93 22.08 -20.41
CA PRO A 148 -35.94 23.12 -20.73
C PRO A 148 -34.54 22.68 -20.27
N PHE A 149 -33.50 23.25 -20.90
CA PHE A 149 -32.10 23.07 -20.51
C PHE A 149 -31.35 24.41 -20.58
N ALA A 150 -30.56 24.73 -19.56
CA ALA A 150 -29.75 25.93 -19.48
C ALA A 150 -28.27 25.62 -19.82
N PHE A 151 -27.79 26.12 -20.96
CA PHE A 151 -26.40 25.93 -21.39
C PHE A 151 -25.41 26.88 -20.71
N ALA A 152 -25.89 27.98 -20.14
CA ALA A 152 -25.09 28.96 -19.43
C ALA A 152 -24.18 28.30 -18.39
N ASP A 153 -22.87 28.57 -18.46
CA ASP A 153 -21.84 28.04 -17.56
C ASP A 153 -21.72 26.49 -17.54
N SER A 154 -22.37 25.80 -18.48
CA SER A 154 -22.28 24.34 -18.59
C SER A 154 -20.92 23.89 -19.06
N SER A 155 -20.36 22.85 -18.42
CA SER A 155 -19.14 22.21 -18.90
C SER A 155 -19.44 21.40 -20.15
N VAL A 156 -18.66 21.60 -21.22
CA VAL A 156 -18.76 20.80 -22.46
C VAL A 156 -18.61 19.31 -22.13
N GLY A 157 -17.66 18.95 -21.26
CA GLY A 157 -17.46 17.57 -20.85
C GLY A 157 -18.66 16.98 -20.09
N ASN A 158 -19.45 17.76 -19.36
CA ASN A 158 -20.69 17.26 -18.76
C ASN A 158 -21.74 16.93 -19.82
N LEU A 159 -21.83 17.72 -20.91
CA LEU A 159 -22.72 17.44 -22.04
C LEU A 159 -22.25 16.20 -22.81
N VAL A 160 -20.94 16.05 -23.00
CA VAL A 160 -20.32 14.84 -23.58
C VAL A 160 -20.62 13.61 -22.71
N PHE A 161 -20.49 13.72 -21.39
CA PHE A 161 -20.81 12.64 -20.46
C PHE A 161 -22.30 12.28 -20.50
N ALA A 162 -23.20 13.27 -20.55
CA ALA A 162 -24.62 13.04 -20.73
C ALA A 162 -24.91 12.30 -22.04
N GLY A 163 -24.22 12.65 -23.12
CA GLY A 163 -24.25 11.93 -24.38
C GLY A 163 -23.79 10.47 -24.26
N ALA A 164 -22.67 10.23 -23.56
CA ALA A 164 -22.15 8.88 -23.29
C ALA A 164 -23.13 8.03 -22.46
N PHE A 165 -23.78 8.63 -21.47
CA PHE A 165 -24.83 7.99 -20.67
C PHE A 165 -26.00 7.53 -21.51
N LEU A 166 -26.48 8.39 -22.41
CA LEU A 166 -27.56 8.06 -23.33
C LEU A 166 -27.16 6.99 -24.35
N GLN A 167 -25.91 7.03 -24.85
CA GLN A 167 -25.37 5.98 -25.75
C GLN A 167 -25.23 4.63 -25.04
N SER A 168 -24.92 4.65 -23.75
CA SER A 168 -24.75 3.46 -22.91
C SER A 168 -26.09 2.91 -22.38
N GLY A 169 -27.21 3.24 -23.04
CA GLY A 169 -28.54 2.75 -22.64
C GLY A 169 -28.97 3.21 -21.24
N ARG A 170 -28.53 4.40 -20.81
CA ARG A 170 -28.78 4.96 -19.46
C ARG A 170 -28.16 4.13 -18.33
N CYS A 171 -27.07 3.39 -18.61
CA CYS A 171 -26.22 2.79 -17.59
C CYS A 171 -25.10 3.75 -17.21
N PHE A 172 -25.14 4.31 -15.98
CA PHE A 172 -24.17 5.31 -15.54
C PHE A 172 -22.73 4.76 -15.47
N ASN A 173 -22.55 3.53 -14.99
CA ASN A 173 -21.23 2.94 -14.83
C ASN A 173 -20.58 2.61 -16.19
N ASP A 174 -21.38 2.27 -17.20
CA ASP A 174 -20.88 2.11 -18.58
C ASP A 174 -20.54 3.47 -19.21
N ALA A 175 -21.27 4.54 -18.86
CA ALA A 175 -20.94 5.91 -19.26
C ALA A 175 -19.61 6.38 -18.68
N VAL A 176 -19.29 6.01 -17.43
CA VAL A 176 -17.97 6.25 -16.83
C VAL A 176 -16.87 5.57 -17.63
N ASP A 177 -17.07 4.30 -18.01
CA ASP A 177 -16.11 3.54 -18.82
C ASP A 177 -15.90 4.19 -20.20
N ASP A 178 -17.00 4.56 -20.86
CA ASP A 178 -16.98 5.23 -22.16
C ASP A 178 -16.26 6.60 -22.12
N TYR A 179 -16.55 7.40 -21.09
CA TYR A 179 -15.89 8.69 -20.89
C TYR A 179 -14.40 8.54 -20.58
N CYS A 180 -14.01 7.55 -19.78
CA CYS A 180 -12.62 7.24 -19.52
C CYS A 180 -11.89 6.79 -20.80
N ALA A 181 -12.53 5.97 -21.62
CA ALA A 181 -11.98 5.51 -22.89
C ALA A 181 -11.72 6.66 -23.87
N LEU A 182 -12.59 7.68 -23.90
CA LEU A 182 -12.38 8.91 -24.69
C LEU A 182 -11.06 9.61 -24.35
N LEU A 183 -10.61 9.50 -23.10
CA LEU A 183 -9.36 10.06 -22.58
C LEU A 183 -8.20 9.06 -22.57
N GLY A 184 -8.36 7.88 -23.17
CA GLY A 184 -7.35 6.83 -23.20
C GLY A 184 -7.05 6.19 -21.83
N LEU A 185 -7.94 6.35 -20.85
CA LEU A 185 -7.78 5.81 -19.52
C LEU A 185 -8.23 4.34 -19.46
N PRO A 186 -7.52 3.47 -18.72
CA PRO A 186 -7.89 2.06 -18.61
C PRO A 186 -9.18 1.88 -17.80
N ARG A 187 -10.00 0.91 -18.21
CA ARG A 187 -11.21 0.51 -17.49
C ARG A 187 -10.88 0.14 -16.04
N GLY A 188 -11.69 0.61 -15.09
CA GLY A 188 -11.52 0.32 -13.66
C GLY A 188 -10.58 1.26 -12.89
N ILE A 189 -9.94 2.23 -13.57
CA ILE A 189 -9.15 3.25 -12.88
C ILE A 189 -10.03 4.25 -12.12
N ILE A 190 -11.24 4.51 -12.62
CA ILE A 190 -12.29 5.26 -11.94
C ILE A 190 -13.51 4.35 -11.88
N GLU A 191 -14.07 4.18 -10.68
CA GLU A 191 -15.29 3.43 -10.46
C GLU A 191 -16.28 4.26 -9.64
N ASN A 192 -17.55 4.18 -10.03
CA ASN A 192 -18.63 4.66 -9.17
C ASN A 192 -18.71 3.78 -7.92
N VAL A 193 -18.95 4.38 -6.75
CA VAL A 193 -19.18 3.63 -5.51
C VAL A 193 -20.47 2.81 -5.60
N THR A 194 -21.50 3.32 -6.29
CA THR A 194 -22.78 2.64 -6.44
C THR A 194 -22.91 1.88 -7.75
N ASP A 195 -23.91 1.01 -7.81
CA ASP A 195 -24.39 0.31 -9.00
C ASP A 195 -24.88 1.23 -10.14
N GLY A 196 -24.89 2.54 -9.93
CA GLY A 196 -25.28 3.55 -10.92
C GLY A 196 -26.69 4.08 -10.73
N ALA A 197 -27.45 3.57 -9.74
CA ALA A 197 -28.75 4.13 -9.39
C ALA A 197 -28.61 5.57 -8.86
N ASP A 198 -29.52 6.45 -9.31
CA ASP A 198 -29.54 7.86 -8.91
C ASP A 198 -30.04 8.03 -7.47
N ALA A 199 -29.49 9.02 -6.77
CA ALA A 199 -29.94 9.45 -5.46
C ALA A 199 -29.59 10.92 -5.20
N HIS A 200 -30.39 11.58 -4.38
CA HIS A 200 -30.19 12.99 -4.05
C HIS A 200 -29.69 13.16 -2.63
N LEU A 201 -28.53 13.82 -2.48
CA LEU A 201 -27.95 14.13 -1.20
C LEU A 201 -28.67 15.31 -0.55
N VAL A 202 -29.15 15.08 0.68
CA VAL A 202 -29.69 16.13 1.56
C VAL A 202 -29.08 15.99 2.94
N ALA A 203 -29.14 17.05 3.74
CA ALA A 203 -28.62 17.03 5.10
C ALA A 203 -29.57 17.69 6.11
N ILE A 204 -29.38 17.33 7.37
CA ILE A 204 -29.89 18.07 8.52
C ILE A 204 -28.69 18.80 9.15
N ASP A 205 -28.80 20.11 9.36
CA ASP A 205 -27.78 20.88 10.06
C ASP A 205 -27.90 20.73 11.60
N ALA A 206 -26.93 21.28 12.34
CA ALA A 206 -26.90 21.24 13.79
C ALA A 206 -28.08 21.96 14.47
N ASP A 207 -28.76 22.86 13.76
CA ASP A 207 -29.98 23.55 14.22
C ASP A 207 -31.25 22.73 13.92
N GLY A 208 -31.12 21.56 13.28
CA GLY A 208 -32.23 20.69 12.91
C GLY A 208 -32.93 21.09 11.61
N ARG A 209 -32.33 21.95 10.78
CA ARG A 209 -32.91 22.43 9.52
C ARG A 209 -32.50 21.56 8.34
N LEU A 210 -33.39 21.47 7.34
CA LEU A 210 -33.11 20.79 6.08
C LEU A 210 -32.22 21.63 5.17
N LEU A 211 -31.12 21.04 4.71
CA LEU A 211 -30.33 21.46 3.56
C LEU A 211 -30.68 20.53 2.39
N GLY A 212 -31.35 21.08 1.38
CA GLY A 212 -32.04 20.31 0.33
C GLY A 212 -31.20 19.95 -0.90
N SER A 213 -29.95 20.39 -0.97
CA SER A 213 -29.02 20.13 -2.06
C SER A 213 -27.58 20.11 -1.57
N GLU A 214 -26.66 19.60 -2.40
CA GLU A 214 -25.23 19.66 -2.09
C GLU A 214 -24.74 21.12 -2.04
N GLU A 215 -25.26 21.98 -2.92
CA GLU A 215 -24.93 23.41 -2.89
C GLU A 215 -25.30 24.08 -1.56
N GLU A 216 -26.46 23.73 -0.98
CA GLU A 216 -26.86 24.22 0.35
C GLU A 216 -25.96 23.68 1.47
N ILE A 217 -25.39 22.46 1.31
CA ILE A 217 -24.44 21.85 2.26
C ILE A 217 -23.10 22.60 2.24
N VAL A 218 -22.57 22.89 1.05
CA VAL A 218 -21.22 23.45 0.84
C VAL A 218 -21.18 24.99 0.95
N ASP A 219 -22.29 25.67 1.28
CA ASP A 219 -22.36 27.14 1.33
C ASP A 219 -21.37 27.76 2.34
N ALA A 220 -20.26 28.27 1.79
CA ALA A 220 -19.17 28.90 2.54
C ALA A 220 -19.59 30.16 3.32
N LYS A 221 -20.71 30.81 2.95
CA LYS A 221 -21.23 31.97 3.69
C LYS A 221 -21.91 31.56 4.98
N ARG A 222 -22.53 30.38 5.02
CA ARG A 222 -23.28 29.89 6.18
C ARG A 222 -22.44 29.10 7.17
N ARG A 223 -21.31 28.51 6.74
CA ARG A 223 -20.43 27.65 7.57
C ARG A 223 -21.26 26.58 8.31
N ASN A 224 -21.99 25.77 7.54
CA ASN A 224 -22.95 24.82 8.08
C ASN A 224 -22.26 23.72 8.88
N ARG A 225 -22.71 23.49 10.11
CA ARG A 225 -22.34 22.29 10.87
C ARG A 225 -23.38 21.20 10.60
N ILE A 226 -22.97 20.09 9.99
CA ILE A 226 -23.88 19.03 9.56
C ILE A 226 -24.10 17.99 10.67
N ASP A 227 -25.36 17.71 11.01
CA ASP A 227 -25.76 16.70 11.99
C ASP A 227 -25.90 15.32 11.35
N ASP A 228 -26.55 15.21 10.18
CA ASP A 228 -26.71 13.93 9.46
C ASP A 228 -27.01 14.15 7.97
N ILE A 229 -26.70 13.15 7.13
CA ILE A 229 -26.94 13.18 5.68
C ILE A 229 -27.82 12.02 5.21
N TYR A 230 -28.56 12.21 4.14
CA TYR A 230 -29.49 11.23 3.59
C TYR A 230 -29.41 11.20 2.07
N LEU A 231 -29.62 10.01 1.49
CA LEU A 231 -29.66 9.79 0.04
C LEU A 231 -31.10 9.43 -0.34
N LEU A 232 -31.79 10.33 -1.02
CA LEU A 232 -33.22 10.19 -1.34
C LEU A 232 -33.43 9.61 -2.75
N ASP A 233 -34.50 8.85 -2.95
CA ASP A 233 -34.92 8.30 -4.24
C ASP A 233 -35.48 9.33 -5.23
N GLY A 234 -35.66 10.57 -4.78
CA GLY A 234 -36.12 11.70 -5.59
C GLY A 234 -35.96 13.02 -4.84
N ARG A 235 -35.90 14.13 -5.59
CA ARG A 235 -35.95 15.46 -4.98
C ARG A 235 -37.36 15.76 -4.47
N PRO A 236 -37.50 16.30 -3.24
CA PRO A 236 -38.79 16.78 -2.76
C PRO A 236 -39.32 17.88 -3.70
N GLY A 237 -40.62 17.83 -4.04
CA GLY A 237 -41.30 18.94 -4.70
C GLY A 237 -41.37 20.17 -3.78
N ARG A 238 -41.72 21.36 -4.31
CA ARG A 238 -41.73 22.60 -3.51
C ARG A 238 -42.57 22.51 -2.22
N GLU A 239 -43.83 22.12 -2.35
CA GLU A 239 -44.75 22.01 -1.19
C GLU A 239 -44.27 21.00 -0.15
N ASP A 240 -43.69 19.90 -0.62
CA ASP A 240 -43.14 18.84 0.22
C ASP A 240 -41.84 19.30 0.91
N ALA A 241 -40.96 20.03 0.21
CA ALA A 241 -39.78 20.66 0.79
C ALA A 241 -40.15 21.66 1.89
N ASP A 242 -41.19 22.46 1.69
CA ASP A 242 -41.69 23.40 2.70
C ASP A 242 -42.27 22.66 3.91
N SER A 243 -43.01 21.56 3.68
CA SER A 243 -43.49 20.69 4.76
C SER A 243 -42.34 20.05 5.56
N LEU A 244 -41.29 19.58 4.89
CA LEU A 244 -40.10 19.02 5.52
C LEU A 244 -39.35 20.09 6.33
N ARG A 245 -39.21 21.31 5.81
CA ARG A 245 -38.57 22.44 6.52
C ARG A 245 -39.35 22.89 7.75
N ALA A 246 -40.68 22.70 7.76
CA ALA A 246 -41.52 22.99 8.92
C ALA A 246 -41.49 21.89 10.00
N ALA A 247 -40.99 20.70 9.69
CA ALA A 247 -40.91 19.60 10.64
C ALA A 247 -39.78 19.82 11.67
N GLY A 248 -40.02 19.37 12.91
CA GLY A 248 -38.94 19.31 13.91
C GLY A 248 -37.91 18.23 13.55
N ARG A 249 -36.67 18.35 14.07
CA ARG A 249 -35.52 17.49 13.75
C ARG A 249 -35.85 15.99 13.69
N ASP A 250 -36.48 15.43 14.73
CA ASP A 250 -36.73 13.98 14.82
C ASP A 250 -37.78 13.51 13.79
N GLU A 251 -38.78 14.33 13.51
CA GLU A 251 -39.77 14.07 12.48
C GLU A 251 -39.14 14.16 11.09
N LEU A 252 -38.31 15.18 10.85
CA LEU A 252 -37.56 15.34 9.62
C LEU A 252 -36.66 14.12 9.35
N ALA A 253 -35.84 13.72 10.33
CA ALA A 253 -34.97 12.55 10.23
C ALA A 253 -35.73 11.27 9.90
N ARG A 254 -36.91 11.06 10.52
CA ARG A 254 -37.77 9.90 10.24
C ARG A 254 -38.32 9.93 8.81
N ARG A 255 -38.78 11.09 8.35
CA ARG A 255 -39.31 11.28 6.99
C ARG A 255 -38.25 11.10 5.92
N LEU A 256 -37.04 11.65 6.13
CA LEU A 256 -35.92 11.47 5.21
C LEU A 256 -35.49 9.99 5.15
N SER A 257 -35.38 9.32 6.30
CA SER A 257 -35.05 7.89 6.37
C SER A 257 -36.05 7.02 5.61
N ALA A 258 -37.34 7.35 5.66
CA ALA A 258 -38.39 6.60 4.96
C ALA A 258 -38.31 6.71 3.42
N ARG A 259 -37.57 7.69 2.91
CA ARG A 259 -37.40 7.98 1.47
C ARG A 259 -36.00 7.61 0.97
N THR A 260 -35.27 6.77 1.71
CA THR A 260 -33.92 6.36 1.35
C THR A 260 -33.91 5.67 -0.01
N ALA A 261 -33.01 6.09 -0.90
CA ALA A 261 -32.80 5.49 -2.21
C ALA A 261 -32.39 4.02 -2.10
N ARG A 262 -32.90 3.20 -3.03
CA ARG A 262 -32.48 1.81 -3.18
C ARG A 262 -31.23 1.76 -4.05
N ILE A 263 -30.07 1.83 -3.42
CA ILE A 263 -28.76 1.78 -4.05
C ILE A 263 -27.97 0.57 -3.54
N GLY A 264 -27.14 -0.02 -4.40
CA GLY A 264 -26.17 -1.05 -4.03
C GLY A 264 -24.73 -0.63 -4.35
N ILE A 265 -23.74 -1.30 -3.75
CA ILE A 265 -22.35 -1.14 -4.15
C ILE A 265 -22.13 -1.63 -5.59
N ASN A 266 -21.30 -0.91 -6.35
CA ASN A 266 -20.78 -1.38 -7.63
C ASN A 266 -20.03 -2.72 -7.48
N PRO A 267 -20.45 -3.80 -8.18
CA PRO A 267 -19.79 -5.10 -8.08
C PRO A 267 -18.29 -5.08 -8.48
N ARG A 268 -17.90 -4.20 -9.43
CA ARG A 268 -16.49 -4.04 -9.81
C ARG A 268 -15.69 -3.42 -8.68
N LEU A 269 -16.22 -2.39 -8.03
CA LEU A 269 -15.59 -1.81 -6.85
C LEU A 269 -15.52 -2.81 -5.69
N ALA A 270 -16.57 -3.61 -5.46
CA ALA A 270 -16.57 -4.66 -4.45
C ALA A 270 -15.41 -5.65 -4.67
N SER A 271 -15.19 -6.07 -5.92
CA SER A 271 -14.05 -6.92 -6.29
C SER A 271 -12.71 -6.20 -6.09
N ALA A 272 -12.60 -4.93 -6.47
CA ALA A 272 -11.38 -4.13 -6.25
C ALA A 272 -11.05 -4.01 -4.75
N VAL A 273 -12.05 -3.71 -3.91
CA VAL A 273 -11.92 -3.65 -2.45
C VAL A 273 -11.51 -5.00 -1.87
N ALA A 274 -12.11 -6.11 -2.30
CA ALA A 274 -11.76 -7.45 -1.82
C ALA A 274 -10.32 -7.84 -2.16
N GLN A 275 -9.79 -7.32 -3.26
CA GLN A 275 -8.44 -7.61 -3.76
C GLN A 275 -7.38 -6.60 -3.33
N ALA A 276 -7.80 -5.45 -2.80
CA ALA A 276 -6.92 -4.36 -2.41
C ALA A 276 -5.89 -4.80 -1.37
N ASP A 277 -4.69 -4.26 -1.51
CA ASP A 277 -3.63 -4.36 -0.50
C ASP A 277 -3.61 -3.10 0.37
N LEU A 278 -4.06 -1.97 -0.20
CA LEU A 278 -4.21 -0.68 0.47
C LEU A 278 -5.55 -0.05 0.10
N ILE A 279 -6.31 0.38 1.09
CA ILE A 279 -7.54 1.16 0.95
C ILE A 279 -7.28 2.53 1.57
N VAL A 280 -7.49 3.60 0.82
CA VAL A 280 -7.25 4.98 1.26
C VAL A 280 -8.56 5.75 1.23
N TYR A 281 -8.98 6.26 2.37
CA TYR A 281 -10.00 7.29 2.47
C TYR A 281 -9.28 8.64 2.41
N ALA A 282 -9.30 9.24 1.22
CA ALA A 282 -8.56 10.47 0.94
C ALA A 282 -9.17 11.66 1.72
N PRO A 283 -8.40 12.74 1.94
CA PRO A 283 -8.92 13.97 2.53
C PRO A 283 -9.79 14.72 1.50
N GLY A 284 -10.72 15.54 2.00
CA GLY A 284 -11.63 16.30 1.15
C GLY A 284 -12.86 16.80 1.89
N THR A 285 -13.83 17.33 1.14
CA THR A 285 -15.14 17.69 1.67
C THR A 285 -15.84 16.44 2.20
N GLN A 286 -16.23 16.48 3.46
CA GLN A 286 -16.61 15.28 4.21
C GLN A 286 -18.06 14.89 3.94
N HIS A 287 -19.01 15.79 4.16
CA HIS A 287 -20.44 15.53 4.10
C HIS A 287 -21.00 15.57 2.67
N SER A 288 -20.41 16.38 1.78
CA SER A 288 -20.83 16.45 0.37
C SER A 288 -20.20 15.38 -0.52
N SER A 289 -19.02 14.84 -0.18
CA SER A 289 -18.29 13.95 -1.09
C SER A 289 -17.89 12.60 -0.50
N LEU A 290 -17.29 12.55 0.69
CA LEU A 290 -16.73 11.30 1.23
C LEU A 290 -17.75 10.45 1.97
N PHE A 291 -18.42 11.01 2.98
CA PHE A 291 -19.42 10.32 3.79
C PHE A 291 -20.61 9.75 3.00
N PRO A 292 -21.13 10.42 1.93
CA PRO A 292 -22.13 9.82 1.06
C PRO A 292 -21.67 8.50 0.43
N SER A 293 -20.37 8.38 0.11
CA SER A 293 -19.80 7.12 -0.38
C SER A 293 -19.86 6.04 0.70
N TYR A 294 -19.51 6.39 1.95
CA TYR A 294 -19.43 5.45 3.08
C TYR A 294 -20.79 4.89 3.49
N LEU A 295 -21.87 5.62 3.19
CA LEU A 295 -23.25 5.21 3.39
C LEU A 295 -23.75 4.14 2.42
N THR A 296 -22.97 3.79 1.38
CA THR A 296 -23.40 2.84 0.36
C THR A 296 -23.61 1.44 0.98
N PRO A 297 -24.82 0.87 0.90
CA PRO A 297 -25.09 -0.46 1.43
C PRO A 297 -24.18 -1.52 0.81
N GLY A 298 -23.61 -2.40 1.65
CA GLY A 298 -22.69 -3.46 1.23
C GLY A 298 -21.22 -3.04 1.19
N LEU A 299 -20.90 -1.74 1.19
CA LEU A 299 -19.53 -1.25 1.13
C LEU A 299 -18.71 -1.64 2.36
N SER A 300 -19.25 -1.39 3.54
CA SER A 300 -18.55 -1.64 4.79
C SER A 300 -18.30 -3.12 5.04
N GLN A 301 -19.23 -3.97 4.62
CA GLN A 301 -19.09 -5.42 4.66
C GLN A 301 -17.98 -5.88 3.70
N ALA A 302 -17.91 -5.33 2.48
CA ALA A 302 -16.83 -5.62 1.53
C ALA A 302 -15.45 -5.20 2.07
N ILE A 303 -15.35 -4.00 2.66
CA ILE A 303 -14.12 -3.50 3.29
C ILE A 303 -13.72 -4.38 4.49
N ALA A 304 -14.68 -4.75 5.33
CA ALA A 304 -14.46 -5.58 6.50
C ALA A 304 -14.02 -7.01 6.15
N ALA A 305 -14.56 -7.58 5.05
CA ALA A 305 -14.19 -8.89 4.56
C ALA A 305 -12.74 -8.96 4.05
N ASN A 306 -12.14 -7.83 3.65
CA ASN A 306 -10.73 -7.78 3.32
C ASN A 306 -9.86 -7.73 4.60
N LEU A 307 -9.41 -8.91 5.04
CA LEU A 307 -8.60 -9.09 6.25
C LEU A 307 -7.11 -8.71 6.08
N LYS A 308 -6.67 -8.41 4.85
CA LYS A 308 -5.24 -8.20 4.53
C LYS A 308 -4.90 -6.76 4.18
N ALA A 309 -5.87 -5.98 3.69
CA ALA A 309 -5.63 -4.60 3.32
C ALA A 309 -5.30 -3.74 4.54
N ILE A 310 -4.28 -2.91 4.40
CA ILE A 310 -4.14 -1.71 5.23
C ILE A 310 -5.21 -0.71 4.79
N LYS A 311 -5.90 -0.10 5.74
CA LYS A 311 -6.99 0.87 5.52
C LYS A 311 -6.63 2.19 6.21
N LEU A 312 -6.35 3.22 5.41
CA LEU A 312 -5.87 4.53 5.86
C LEU A 312 -6.97 5.57 5.75
N LEU A 313 -7.36 6.19 6.87
CA LEU A 313 -8.17 7.40 6.86
C LEU A 313 -7.26 8.61 7.04
N VAL A 314 -7.27 9.52 6.07
CA VAL A 314 -6.49 10.76 6.09
C VAL A 314 -7.41 11.92 6.43
N THR A 315 -7.20 12.60 7.56
CA THR A 315 -8.03 13.74 7.95
C THR A 315 -7.63 15.00 7.19
N ASN A 316 -8.53 15.98 7.10
CA ASN A 316 -8.22 17.27 6.50
C ASN A 316 -7.16 18.03 7.32
N ILE A 317 -6.33 18.83 6.65
CA ILE A 317 -5.36 19.74 7.29
C ILE A 317 -6.04 21.04 7.70
N GLN A 318 -6.81 21.63 6.79
CA GLN A 318 -7.46 22.93 6.95
C GLN A 318 -8.96 22.77 7.10
N THR A 319 -9.58 23.67 7.85
CA THR A 319 -11.05 23.73 7.94
C THR A 319 -11.66 24.18 6.62
N ASP A 320 -12.81 23.61 6.28
CA ASP A 320 -13.69 24.07 5.20
C ASP A 320 -15.09 24.43 5.73
N ALA A 321 -16.02 24.73 4.82
CA ALA A 321 -17.37 25.17 5.15
C ALA A 321 -18.18 24.11 5.93
N GLU A 322 -17.91 22.82 5.73
CA GLU A 322 -18.67 21.69 6.29
C GLU A 322 -18.11 21.21 7.64
N ILE A 323 -16.81 21.45 7.87
CA ILE A 323 -16.10 21.00 9.08
C ILE A 323 -15.68 22.15 9.99
N THR A 324 -16.25 23.34 9.80
CA THR A 324 -15.99 24.49 10.67
C THR A 324 -16.25 24.13 12.14
N GLY A 325 -15.22 24.30 12.98
CA GLY A 325 -15.28 23.97 14.41
C GLY A 325 -15.17 22.47 14.75
N SER A 326 -14.94 21.61 13.76
CA SER A 326 -14.68 20.18 13.97
C SER A 326 -13.18 19.91 14.17
N SER A 327 -12.87 18.96 15.03
CA SER A 327 -11.53 18.41 15.21
C SER A 327 -11.28 17.19 14.32
N ALA A 328 -10.04 16.73 14.27
CA ALA A 328 -9.67 15.48 13.59
C ALA A 328 -10.39 14.28 14.21
N VAL A 329 -10.56 14.26 15.54
CA VAL A 329 -11.36 13.25 16.24
C VAL A 329 -12.82 13.28 15.78
N ASP A 330 -13.44 14.45 15.64
CA ASP A 330 -14.82 14.56 15.15
C ASP A 330 -14.97 13.99 13.72
N ILE A 331 -14.00 14.27 12.85
CA ILE A 331 -13.97 13.71 11.48
C ILE A 331 -13.86 12.18 11.51
N ILE A 332 -12.99 11.64 12.37
CA ILE A 332 -12.80 10.18 12.54
C ILE A 332 -14.08 9.53 13.04
N GLU A 333 -14.70 10.08 14.08
CA GLU A 333 -15.94 9.54 14.67
C GLU A 333 -17.08 9.55 13.65
N ARG A 334 -17.19 10.61 12.84
CA ARG A 334 -18.19 10.71 11.77
C ARG A 334 -17.92 9.73 10.63
N ALA A 335 -16.68 9.57 10.20
CA ALA A 335 -16.32 8.56 9.22
C ALA A 335 -16.71 7.15 9.69
N VAL A 336 -16.39 6.81 10.95
CA VAL A 336 -16.76 5.53 11.57
C VAL A 336 -18.28 5.38 11.69
N PHE A 337 -19.00 6.44 12.07
CA PHE A 337 -20.47 6.44 12.15
C PHE A 337 -21.10 6.08 10.80
N TYR A 338 -20.67 6.73 9.71
CA TYR A 338 -21.21 6.46 8.38
C TYR A 338 -20.78 5.10 7.82
N LEU A 339 -19.52 4.68 8.03
CA LEU A 339 -19.06 3.35 7.68
C LEU A 339 -19.78 2.24 8.48
N LYS A 340 -20.37 2.54 9.64
CA LYS A 340 -21.21 1.58 10.38
C LYS A 340 -22.69 1.71 10.02
N GLU A 341 -23.03 2.29 8.87
CA GLU A 341 -24.40 2.60 8.43
C GLU A 341 -25.19 3.31 9.53
N LYS A 342 -24.63 4.40 10.06
CA LYS A 342 -25.21 5.19 11.16
C LYS A 342 -25.41 4.38 12.45
N GLY A 343 -24.50 3.44 12.71
CA GLY A 343 -24.54 2.55 13.88
C GLY A 343 -25.39 1.29 13.73
N ARG A 344 -25.97 1.02 12.55
CA ARG A 344 -26.72 -0.22 12.29
C ARG A 344 -25.82 -1.46 12.21
N LEU A 345 -24.56 -1.29 11.83
CA LEU A 345 -23.60 -2.38 11.72
C LEU A 345 -22.74 -2.51 12.98
N SER A 346 -22.67 -3.73 13.52
CA SER A 346 -21.77 -4.09 14.63
C SER A 346 -20.40 -4.57 14.11
N ILE A 347 -19.77 -3.79 13.23
CA ILE A 347 -18.44 -4.10 12.70
C ILE A 347 -17.37 -3.45 13.61
N PRO A 348 -16.38 -4.21 14.10
CA PRO A 348 -15.25 -3.62 14.82
C PRO A 348 -14.47 -2.63 13.95
N THR A 349 -14.11 -1.48 14.51
CA THR A 349 -13.47 -0.39 13.77
C THR A 349 -12.18 -0.81 13.04
N PRO A 350 -11.30 -1.68 13.59
CA PRO A 350 -10.12 -2.18 12.87
C PRO A 350 -10.42 -2.93 11.56
N CYS A 351 -11.63 -3.46 11.40
CA CYS A 351 -12.06 -4.07 10.14
C CYS A 351 -12.36 -3.03 9.06
N LEU A 352 -12.65 -1.78 9.43
CA LEU A 352 -12.99 -0.69 8.50
C LEU A 352 -11.80 0.26 8.29
N ILE A 353 -11.07 0.56 9.36
CA ILE A 353 -9.94 1.49 9.36
C ILE A 353 -8.83 0.94 10.25
N THR A 354 -7.63 0.81 9.69
CA THR A 354 -6.45 0.31 10.42
C THR A 354 -5.56 1.44 10.94
N HIS A 355 -5.60 2.61 10.28
CA HIS A 355 -4.79 3.76 10.64
C HIS A 355 -5.54 5.06 10.37
N TYR A 356 -5.55 5.95 11.35
CA TYR A 356 -5.91 7.35 11.24
C TYR A 356 -4.63 8.16 11.09
N LEU A 357 -4.51 8.93 10.02
CA LEU A 357 -3.40 9.86 9.81
C LEU A 357 -3.91 11.26 10.13
N VAL A 358 -3.39 11.83 11.22
CA VAL A 358 -3.80 13.12 11.76
C VAL A 358 -2.65 14.11 11.68
N ASN A 359 -2.88 15.23 10.98
CA ASN A 359 -1.85 16.24 10.78
C ASN A 359 -1.65 17.09 12.04
N ASP A 360 -0.39 17.23 12.45
CA ASP A 360 0.06 18.19 13.45
C ASP A 360 1.26 18.97 12.87
N PRO A 361 1.09 20.25 12.51
CA PRO A 361 2.17 21.07 11.96
C PRO A 361 3.27 21.42 12.98
N GLN A 362 3.04 21.20 14.28
CA GLN A 362 3.90 21.57 15.43
C GLN A 362 4.22 23.07 15.60
N ASN A 363 4.27 23.86 14.52
CA ASN A 363 4.42 25.32 14.50
C ASN A 363 3.85 25.87 13.18
N ALA A 364 2.66 26.47 13.18
CA ALA A 364 2.12 27.14 11.99
C ALA A 364 1.55 28.52 12.32
N GLU A 365 2.29 29.57 11.95
CA GLU A 365 1.70 30.87 11.63
C GLU A 365 1.06 30.75 10.23
N SER A 366 -0.23 30.44 10.17
CA SER A 366 -0.99 30.36 8.91
C SER A 366 -2.23 31.23 8.98
N ALA A 367 -2.55 31.86 7.84
CA ALA A 367 -3.74 32.70 7.69
C ALA A 367 -5.05 31.88 7.68
N THR A 368 -4.99 30.56 7.47
CA THR A 368 -6.16 29.67 7.42
C THR A 368 -6.20 28.76 8.65
N PRO A 369 -7.35 28.58 9.32
CA PRO A 369 -7.42 27.74 10.51
C PRO A 369 -7.15 26.27 10.17
N TYR A 370 -6.18 25.68 10.87
CA TYR A 370 -5.95 24.23 10.85
C TYR A 370 -7.08 23.50 11.58
N VAL A 371 -7.31 22.24 11.18
CA VAL A 371 -8.16 21.32 11.92
C VAL A 371 -7.45 20.96 13.23
N PRO A 372 -8.01 21.25 14.42
CA PRO A 372 -7.41 20.88 15.68
C PRO A 372 -7.45 19.36 15.88
N LEU A 373 -6.52 18.81 16.66
CA LEU A 373 -6.47 17.36 16.93
C LEU A 373 -7.76 16.85 17.60
N GLY A 374 -8.27 17.57 18.59
CA GLY A 374 -9.36 17.09 19.45
C GLY A 374 -8.84 16.23 20.61
N ARG A 375 -9.73 15.49 21.27
CA ARG A 375 -9.39 14.60 22.40
C ARG A 375 -8.99 13.22 21.89
N LEU A 376 -7.74 13.05 21.48
CA LEU A 376 -7.26 11.77 20.92
C LEU A 376 -7.49 10.58 21.87
N GLU A 377 -7.51 10.83 23.17
CA GLU A 377 -7.82 9.86 24.22
C GLU A 377 -9.28 9.34 24.20
N SER A 378 -10.19 9.98 23.47
CA SER A 378 -11.57 9.46 23.28
C SER A 378 -11.63 8.32 22.26
N LEU A 379 -10.62 8.18 21.40
CA LEU A 379 -10.56 7.11 20.42
C LEU A 379 -10.21 5.78 21.11
N GLU A 380 -11.05 4.77 20.86
CA GLU A 380 -11.02 3.47 21.56
C GLU A 380 -9.66 2.77 21.53
N ASP A 381 -8.98 2.77 20.37
CA ASP A 381 -7.71 2.08 20.18
C ASP A 381 -6.60 3.04 19.70
N PRO A 382 -5.66 3.42 20.58
CA PRO A 382 -4.56 4.32 20.22
C PRO A 382 -3.61 3.72 19.18
N ARG A 383 -3.60 2.39 18.98
CA ARG A 383 -2.76 1.75 17.95
C ARG A 383 -3.15 2.14 16.53
N LEU A 384 -4.37 2.63 16.33
CA LEU A 384 -4.84 3.12 15.04
C LEU A 384 -4.34 4.54 14.75
N ILE A 385 -3.90 5.31 15.73
CA ILE A 385 -3.61 6.75 15.56
C ILE A 385 -2.15 6.95 15.13
N ARG A 386 -1.92 7.76 14.10
CA ARG A 386 -0.61 8.29 13.73
C ARG A 386 -0.72 9.81 13.63
N VAL A 387 -0.07 10.49 14.56
CA VAL A 387 0.04 11.96 14.58
C VAL A 387 1.40 12.34 14.01
N GLY A 388 1.43 13.28 13.08
CA GLY A 388 2.67 13.78 12.51
C GLY A 388 2.43 14.93 11.55
N ASN A 389 3.53 15.52 11.04
CA ASN A 389 3.44 16.54 10.01
C ASN A 389 3.34 15.86 8.63
N TYR A 390 2.14 15.86 8.06
CA TYR A 390 1.81 15.32 6.74
C TYR A 390 1.73 16.40 5.66
N GLU A 391 2.28 17.59 5.90
CA GLU A 391 2.23 18.72 4.96
C GLU A 391 3.41 18.76 4.00
N GLU A 392 3.16 19.27 2.80
CA GLU A 392 4.19 19.68 1.86
C GLU A 392 4.72 21.06 2.30
N GLY A 393 5.85 21.09 2.99
CA GLY A 393 6.41 22.33 3.55
C GLY A 393 5.44 23.00 4.52
N VAL A 394 5.09 24.27 4.26
CA VAL A 394 4.10 25.07 5.01
C VAL A 394 3.01 25.57 4.05
N THR A 395 2.51 24.66 3.21
CA THR A 395 1.52 25.01 2.15
C THR A 395 0.07 24.82 2.59
N GLY A 396 -0.18 24.12 3.70
CA GLY A 396 -1.52 23.66 4.08
C GLY A 396 -2.06 22.52 3.19
N ARG A 397 -1.20 21.93 2.36
CA ARG A 397 -1.53 20.78 1.50
C ARG A 397 -0.80 19.54 1.96
N HIS A 398 -1.43 18.39 1.74
CA HIS A 398 -0.86 17.09 2.08
C HIS A 398 0.35 16.75 1.20
N ASP A 399 1.42 16.29 1.83
CA ASP A 399 2.53 15.60 1.17
C ASP A 399 2.18 14.13 1.03
N ALA A 400 1.87 13.75 -0.21
CA ALA A 400 1.48 12.39 -0.54
C ALA A 400 2.58 11.36 -0.18
N THR A 401 3.87 11.74 -0.25
CA THR A 401 4.99 10.84 0.07
C THR A 401 5.04 10.53 1.56
N LYS A 402 4.81 11.53 2.42
CA LYS A 402 4.77 11.31 3.87
C LYS A 402 3.59 10.43 4.29
N ILE A 403 2.48 10.53 3.57
CA ILE A 403 1.25 9.78 3.83
C ILE A 403 1.36 8.33 3.33
N LEU A 404 1.76 8.16 2.07
CA LEU A 404 1.70 6.88 1.37
C LEU A 404 3.02 6.12 1.45
N GLY A 405 4.17 6.80 1.48
CA GLY A 405 5.51 6.21 1.44
C GLY A 405 5.71 5.10 2.47
N PRO A 406 5.46 5.33 3.78
CA PRO A 406 5.63 4.28 4.80
C PRO A 406 4.84 3.00 4.54
N PHE A 407 3.71 3.08 3.83
CA PHE A 407 2.87 1.94 3.52
C PHE A 407 3.24 1.32 2.17
N VAL A 408 3.40 2.13 1.13
CA VAL A 408 3.77 1.67 -0.22
C VAL A 408 5.15 1.03 -0.19
N ASP A 409 6.14 1.66 0.45
CA ASP A 409 7.52 1.15 0.53
C ASP A 409 7.55 -0.16 1.32
N ALA A 410 6.84 -0.24 2.45
CA ALA A 410 6.76 -1.48 3.22
C ALA A 410 6.14 -2.65 2.42
N TYR A 411 5.18 -2.39 1.53
CA TYR A 411 4.61 -3.41 0.65
C TYR A 411 5.54 -3.77 -0.51
N VAL A 412 6.13 -2.76 -1.15
CA VAL A 412 7.11 -2.94 -2.22
C VAL A 412 8.30 -3.76 -1.71
N ASP A 413 8.86 -3.39 -0.56
CA ASP A 413 9.97 -4.10 0.07
C ASP A 413 9.59 -5.53 0.42
N ARG A 414 8.39 -5.76 0.98
CA ARG A 414 7.89 -7.10 1.30
C ARG A 414 7.79 -8.03 0.08
N TRP A 415 7.48 -7.53 -1.11
CA TRP A 415 7.31 -8.35 -2.32
C TRP A 415 8.52 -8.41 -3.23
N SER A 416 9.42 -7.43 -3.11
CA SER A 416 10.65 -7.33 -3.90
C SER A 416 11.86 -7.99 -3.24
N ALA A 417 11.82 -8.23 -1.92
CA ALA A 417 12.95 -8.72 -1.15
C ALA A 417 13.17 -10.24 -1.26
N VAL A 418 13.24 -10.78 -2.48
CA VAL A 418 13.84 -12.12 -2.66
C VAL A 418 15.31 -11.98 -2.33
N GLN A 419 15.71 -12.51 -1.17
CA GLN A 419 17.10 -12.39 -0.74
C GLN A 419 17.98 -13.31 -1.55
N ARG A 420 19.08 -12.77 -2.07
CA ARG A 420 20.10 -13.57 -2.75
C ARG A 420 21.08 -14.09 -1.71
N VAL A 421 21.14 -15.41 -1.55
CA VAL A 421 21.85 -16.07 -0.46
C VAL A 421 22.93 -16.99 -1.01
N ALA A 422 24.18 -16.73 -0.65
CA ALA A 422 25.27 -17.66 -0.88
C ALA A 422 25.32 -18.68 0.26
N VAL A 423 25.19 -19.97 -0.04
CA VAL A 423 25.32 -21.05 0.96
C VAL A 423 26.72 -21.63 0.84
N TYR A 424 27.58 -21.42 1.83
CA TYR A 424 28.92 -21.98 1.88
C TYR A 424 28.96 -23.21 2.79
N LEU A 425 29.13 -24.38 2.17
CA LEU A 425 29.31 -25.68 2.83
C LEU A 425 30.80 -25.97 3.03
N HIS A 426 31.25 -26.02 4.29
CA HIS A 426 32.67 -26.20 4.61
C HIS A 426 32.94 -27.41 5.52
N ASP A 427 34.19 -27.85 5.58
CA ASP A 427 34.71 -28.95 6.42
C ASP A 427 33.99 -30.29 6.19
N ALA A 428 33.54 -30.55 4.95
CA ALA A 428 32.81 -31.77 4.65
C ALA A 428 33.69 -33.02 4.62
N GLY A 429 34.92 -32.90 4.11
CA GLY A 429 35.87 -34.01 3.98
C GLY A 429 35.47 -35.12 3.00
N SER A 430 34.25 -35.08 2.44
CA SER A 430 33.77 -36.02 1.42
C SER A 430 32.64 -35.40 0.59
N THR A 431 32.50 -35.84 -0.66
CA THR A 431 31.40 -35.42 -1.54
C THR A 431 30.03 -35.88 -1.04
N THR A 432 29.96 -37.06 -0.41
CA THR A 432 28.71 -37.60 0.15
C THR A 432 28.09 -36.69 1.19
N LYS A 433 28.92 -36.10 2.07
CA LYS A 433 28.44 -35.17 3.10
C LYS A 433 27.89 -33.87 2.51
N ILE A 434 28.56 -33.32 1.48
CA ILE A 434 28.05 -32.17 0.71
C ILE A 434 26.67 -32.47 0.11
N VAL A 435 26.55 -33.60 -0.60
CA VAL A 435 25.29 -34.02 -1.23
C VAL A 435 24.19 -34.21 -0.18
N GLN A 436 24.51 -34.83 0.96
CA GLN A 436 23.56 -35.02 2.05
C GLN A 436 23.05 -33.67 2.59
N SER A 437 23.94 -32.73 2.90
CA SER A 437 23.52 -31.40 3.39
C SER A 437 22.67 -30.64 2.37
N ILE A 438 22.97 -30.75 1.07
CA ILE A 438 22.15 -30.16 0.00
C ILE A 438 20.76 -30.81 -0.04
N LEU A 439 20.67 -32.14 0.01
CA LEU A 439 19.39 -32.85 -0.03
C LEU A 439 18.53 -32.56 1.21
N GLU A 440 19.14 -32.48 2.39
CA GLU A 440 18.47 -32.08 3.63
C GLU A 440 17.99 -30.62 3.55
N MET A 441 18.80 -29.69 3.03
CA MET A 441 18.38 -28.30 2.78
C MET A 441 17.16 -28.24 1.83
N VAL A 442 17.17 -29.04 0.77
CA VAL A 442 16.03 -29.13 -0.17
C VAL A 442 14.78 -29.70 0.51
N ARG A 443 14.91 -30.79 1.28
CA ARG A 443 13.81 -31.39 2.06
C ARG A 443 13.27 -30.46 3.14
N GLY A 444 14.13 -29.62 3.71
CA GLY A 444 13.78 -28.57 4.65
C GLY A 444 12.99 -27.42 4.05
N GLY A 445 12.68 -27.46 2.75
CA GLY A 445 11.79 -26.49 2.10
C GLY A 445 12.48 -25.21 1.63
N ILE A 446 13.80 -25.22 1.40
CA ILE A 446 14.52 -24.02 0.90
C ILE A 446 13.90 -23.43 -0.38
N GLY A 447 13.32 -24.29 -1.24
CA GLY A 447 12.68 -23.88 -2.49
C GLY A 447 11.31 -23.21 -2.32
N ASP A 448 10.67 -23.36 -1.16
CA ASP A 448 9.39 -22.71 -0.84
C ASP A 448 9.58 -21.30 -0.25
N LEU A 449 10.82 -20.96 0.10
CA LEU A 449 11.18 -19.68 0.68
C LEU A 449 11.42 -18.62 -0.41
N PRO A 450 11.15 -17.32 -0.13
CA PRO A 450 11.43 -16.24 -1.06
C PRO A 450 12.93 -15.89 -1.07
N VAL A 451 13.79 -16.85 -1.43
CA VAL A 451 15.24 -16.68 -1.54
C VAL A 451 15.75 -17.22 -2.87
N GLU A 452 16.76 -16.55 -3.42
CA GLU A 452 17.54 -17.03 -4.57
C GLU A 452 18.88 -17.52 -4.05
N ILE A 453 19.17 -18.82 -4.20
CA ILE A 453 20.36 -19.43 -3.60
C ILE A 453 21.42 -19.80 -4.64
N ALA A 454 22.68 -19.72 -4.21
CA ALA A 454 23.82 -20.35 -4.89
C ALA A 454 24.67 -21.07 -3.85
N VAL A 455 25.03 -22.32 -4.11
CA VAL A 455 25.81 -23.14 -3.16
C VAL A 455 27.27 -23.16 -3.56
N PHE A 456 28.15 -22.96 -2.58
CA PHE A 456 29.60 -23.07 -2.70
C PHE A 456 30.11 -24.15 -1.74
N HIS A 457 31.04 -24.99 -2.17
CA HIS A 457 31.59 -26.01 -1.28
C HIS A 457 33.10 -26.22 -1.42
N ASP A 458 33.74 -26.64 -0.32
CA ASP A 458 35.17 -27.00 -0.25
C ASP A 458 35.45 -28.50 -0.47
N GLY A 459 34.41 -29.26 -0.83
CA GLY A 459 34.47 -30.71 -1.04
C GLY A 459 35.57 -31.19 -2.02
N PRO A 460 36.02 -32.45 -1.88
CA PRO A 460 37.22 -32.97 -2.56
C PRO A 460 37.05 -33.20 -4.06
N ALA A 461 35.82 -33.26 -4.58
CA ALA A 461 35.53 -33.47 -6.00
C ALA A 461 34.30 -32.65 -6.43
N ALA A 462 34.18 -32.42 -7.73
CA ALA A 462 32.99 -31.81 -8.33
C ALA A 462 31.78 -32.75 -8.20
N LEU A 463 30.58 -32.17 -8.17
CA LEU A 463 29.33 -32.93 -8.18
C LEU A 463 28.95 -33.29 -9.62
N GLU A 464 28.24 -34.40 -9.78
CA GLU A 464 27.69 -34.82 -11.07
C GLU A 464 26.77 -33.75 -11.67
N ALA A 465 26.96 -33.41 -12.94
CA ALA A 465 26.25 -32.32 -13.59
C ALA A 465 24.73 -32.54 -13.64
N SER A 466 24.29 -33.79 -13.82
CA SER A 466 22.86 -34.16 -13.81
C SER A 466 22.22 -33.93 -12.45
N PHE A 467 22.94 -34.20 -11.35
CA PHE A 467 22.48 -33.91 -10.00
C PHE A 467 22.33 -32.40 -9.79
N VAL A 468 23.35 -31.61 -10.14
CA VAL A 468 23.32 -30.14 -9.99
C VAL A 468 22.15 -29.54 -10.79
N ALA A 469 21.94 -30.01 -12.02
CA ALA A 469 20.82 -29.55 -12.86
C ALA A 469 19.44 -29.83 -12.23
N SER A 470 19.31 -30.92 -11.45
CA SER A 470 18.03 -31.29 -10.80
C SER A 470 17.64 -30.40 -9.62
N LEU A 471 18.59 -29.63 -9.05
CA LEU A 471 18.37 -28.83 -7.84
C LEU A 471 17.66 -27.50 -8.10
N GLY A 472 17.73 -26.97 -9.33
CA GLY A 472 17.16 -25.67 -9.69
C GLY A 472 17.96 -24.46 -9.20
N PHE A 473 19.18 -24.65 -8.69
CA PHE A 473 20.10 -23.59 -8.28
C PHE A 473 21.57 -24.00 -8.54
N PRO A 474 22.49 -23.04 -8.76
CA PRO A 474 23.88 -23.35 -9.05
C PRO A 474 24.62 -23.90 -7.84
N VAL A 475 25.51 -24.87 -8.08
CA VAL A 475 26.44 -25.42 -7.10
C VAL A 475 27.86 -25.35 -7.65
N THR A 476 28.75 -24.65 -6.95
CA THR A 476 30.11 -24.36 -7.39
C THR A 476 31.12 -24.91 -6.38
N ARG A 477 32.11 -25.65 -6.88
CA ARG A 477 33.24 -26.12 -6.06
C ARG A 477 34.31 -25.03 -5.98
N LEU A 478 34.85 -24.81 -4.78
CA LEU A 478 36.02 -23.95 -4.56
C LEU A 478 37.30 -24.79 -4.69
N GLU A 479 38.21 -24.39 -5.56
CA GLU A 479 39.39 -25.17 -5.93
C GLU A 479 40.67 -24.70 -5.24
N GLY A 480 41.66 -25.60 -5.16
CA GLY A 480 42.98 -25.29 -4.61
C GLY A 480 43.08 -25.37 -3.08
N PRO A 481 44.20 -24.91 -2.50
CA PRO A 481 44.39 -24.82 -1.05
C PRO A 481 43.37 -23.90 -0.38
N VAL A 482 43.21 -24.05 0.94
CA VAL A 482 42.21 -23.32 1.75
C VAL A 482 42.29 -21.79 1.56
N GLU A 483 43.49 -21.24 1.40
CA GLU A 483 43.70 -19.82 1.12
C GLU A 483 43.11 -19.38 -0.22
N GLN A 484 43.27 -20.20 -1.26
CA GLN A 484 42.71 -19.92 -2.59
C GLN A 484 41.19 -20.10 -2.59
N GLN A 485 40.67 -21.09 -1.86
CA GLN A 485 39.23 -21.30 -1.69
C GLN A 485 38.56 -20.09 -1.00
N ASP A 486 39.16 -19.57 0.07
CA ASP A 486 38.66 -18.36 0.76
C ASP A 486 38.68 -17.13 -0.16
N GLN A 487 39.75 -16.95 -0.94
CA GLN A 487 39.86 -15.87 -1.92
C GLN A 487 38.82 -15.99 -3.04
N GLN A 488 38.58 -17.19 -3.58
CA GLN A 488 37.54 -17.44 -4.58
C GLN A 488 36.16 -17.08 -4.04
N LEU A 489 35.80 -17.57 -2.86
CA LEU A 489 34.51 -17.27 -2.24
C LEU A 489 34.36 -15.76 -2.00
N ARG A 490 35.36 -15.10 -1.41
CA ARG A 490 35.33 -13.66 -1.17
C ARG A 490 35.24 -12.86 -2.47
N SER A 491 35.91 -13.28 -3.54
CA SER A 491 35.81 -12.66 -4.86
C SER A 491 34.39 -12.75 -5.41
N VAL A 492 33.77 -13.93 -5.32
CA VAL A 492 32.37 -14.13 -5.73
C VAL A 492 31.40 -13.34 -4.85
N LEU A 493 31.62 -13.25 -3.55
CA LEU A 493 30.79 -12.46 -2.64
C LEU A 493 30.93 -10.95 -2.87
N HIS A 494 32.11 -10.49 -3.26
CA HIS A 494 32.38 -9.07 -3.54
C HIS A 494 31.86 -8.63 -4.91
N ALA A 495 31.95 -9.50 -5.92
CA ALA A 495 31.49 -9.21 -7.29
C ALA A 495 30.04 -9.62 -7.54
N GLY A 496 29.54 -10.62 -6.81
CA GLY A 496 28.22 -11.20 -6.97
C GLY A 496 27.14 -10.45 -6.19
N PRO A 497 25.87 -10.60 -6.57
CA PRO A 497 24.77 -9.85 -5.99
C PRO A 497 24.18 -10.53 -4.74
N PHE A 498 25.00 -11.00 -3.80
CA PHE A 498 24.52 -11.74 -2.62
C PHE A 498 24.28 -10.81 -1.43
N ASP A 499 23.07 -10.85 -0.87
CA ASP A 499 22.69 -10.08 0.33
C ASP A 499 23.22 -10.75 1.61
N TYR A 500 23.14 -12.08 1.66
CA TYR A 500 23.57 -12.89 2.79
C TYR A 500 24.48 -14.04 2.38
N VAL A 501 25.26 -14.50 3.36
CA VAL A 501 26.02 -15.74 3.31
C VAL A 501 25.56 -16.63 4.45
N ILE A 502 25.08 -17.82 4.12
CA ILE A 502 24.90 -18.91 5.08
C ILE A 502 26.21 -19.68 5.13
N MET A 503 26.90 -19.62 6.27
CA MET A 503 28.08 -20.43 6.55
C MET A 503 27.64 -21.66 7.34
N PHE A 504 27.86 -22.84 6.76
CA PHE A 504 27.37 -24.09 7.31
C PHE A 504 28.44 -25.18 7.27
N GLU A 505 28.72 -25.77 8.44
CA GLU A 505 29.64 -26.90 8.56
C GLU A 505 28.97 -28.20 8.09
N SER A 506 29.42 -28.74 6.96
CA SER A 506 28.91 -29.97 6.36
C SER A 506 29.71 -31.21 6.83
N SER A 507 30.19 -31.21 8.08
CA SER A 507 30.98 -32.31 8.66
C SER A 507 30.16 -33.58 8.93
N GLY A 508 28.82 -33.50 8.83
CA GLY A 508 27.87 -34.53 9.23
C GLY A 508 27.38 -34.39 10.68
N MET A 509 27.88 -33.40 11.42
CA MET A 509 27.40 -33.09 12.77
C MET A 509 26.18 -32.16 12.79
N TYR A 510 25.92 -31.42 11.72
CA TYR A 510 24.72 -30.56 11.58
C TYR A 510 23.77 -31.15 10.54
N ASN A 511 22.47 -30.93 10.73
CA ASN A 511 21.45 -31.29 9.75
C ASN A 511 21.30 -30.17 8.70
N GLY A 512 21.37 -30.50 7.41
CA GLY A 512 21.20 -29.53 6.33
C GLY A 512 19.83 -28.82 6.31
N GLU A 513 18.79 -29.36 6.95
CA GLU A 513 17.50 -28.68 7.14
C GLU A 513 17.66 -27.35 7.90
N ASP A 514 18.68 -27.22 8.76
CA ASP A 514 18.97 -25.98 9.48
C ASP A 514 19.34 -24.83 8.53
N ILE A 515 19.83 -25.12 7.30
CA ILE A 515 20.08 -24.10 6.28
C ILE A 515 18.76 -23.45 5.85
N ALA A 516 17.71 -24.24 5.63
CA ALA A 516 16.39 -23.74 5.30
C ALA A 516 15.77 -22.98 6.48
N ASN A 517 15.94 -23.48 7.70
CA ASN A 517 15.51 -22.79 8.92
C ASN A 517 16.16 -21.40 9.05
N LEU A 518 17.49 -21.31 8.90
CA LEU A 518 18.23 -20.04 8.90
C LEU A 518 17.73 -19.09 7.80
N ALA A 519 17.53 -19.60 6.58
CA ALA A 519 17.06 -18.81 5.44
C ALA A 519 15.63 -18.27 5.61
N SER A 520 14.75 -19.00 6.30
CA SER A 520 13.34 -18.62 6.49
C SER A 520 13.19 -17.26 7.19
N HIS A 521 14.15 -16.93 8.06
CA HIS A 521 14.20 -15.67 8.82
C HIS A 521 14.81 -14.49 8.03
N LEU A 522 15.39 -14.72 6.85
CA LEU A 522 15.99 -13.67 6.02
C LEU A 522 14.94 -12.96 5.13
N SER A 523 13.79 -13.59 4.93
CA SER A 523 12.74 -13.21 3.96
C SER A 523 12.15 -11.81 4.13
N LEU A 524 12.37 -11.15 5.27
CA LEU A 524 11.90 -9.79 5.54
C LEU A 524 13.01 -8.72 5.52
N GLY A 525 14.28 -9.10 5.30
CA GLY A 525 15.43 -8.18 5.25
C GLY A 525 15.73 -7.39 6.53
N ARG A 526 14.94 -7.59 7.59
CA ARG A 526 15.01 -6.88 8.88
C ARG A 526 16.18 -7.31 9.76
N LEU A 527 16.61 -8.57 9.65
CA LEU A 527 17.69 -9.12 10.45
C LEU A 527 19.02 -8.94 9.74
N ASP A 528 20.06 -8.59 10.48
CA ASP A 528 21.43 -8.54 9.97
C ASP A 528 22.13 -9.90 10.04
N ALA A 529 21.73 -10.74 11.00
CA ALA A 529 22.25 -12.09 11.15
C ALA A 529 21.23 -13.03 11.82
N VAL A 530 21.27 -14.29 11.42
CA VAL A 530 20.56 -15.41 12.08
C VAL A 530 21.62 -16.41 12.53
N TRP A 531 21.64 -16.71 13.82
CA TRP A 531 22.70 -17.49 14.44
C TRP A 531 22.16 -18.80 14.97
N GLY A 532 22.60 -19.92 14.41
CA GLY A 532 22.23 -21.24 14.91
C GLY A 532 22.83 -21.46 16.30
N SER A 533 22.11 -22.12 17.20
CA SER A 533 22.60 -22.43 18.54
C SER A 533 22.24 -23.85 18.96
N ARG A 534 23.27 -24.61 19.31
CA ARG A 534 23.10 -25.96 19.86
C ARG A 534 22.56 -25.92 21.29
N ARG A 535 22.70 -24.78 21.98
CA ARG A 535 22.34 -24.62 23.40
C ARG A 535 20.84 -24.46 23.61
N LEU A 536 20.12 -24.02 22.59
CA LEU A 536 18.67 -23.82 22.68
C LEU A 536 17.94 -25.16 22.82
N SER A 537 18.57 -26.27 22.43
CA SER A 537 18.16 -27.63 22.82
C SER A 537 19.06 -28.15 23.94
N VAL A 538 18.58 -28.03 25.18
CA VAL A 538 19.30 -28.49 26.38
C VAL A 538 19.62 -29.98 26.31
N LYS A 539 18.76 -30.78 25.68
CA LYS A 539 18.98 -32.22 25.49
C LYS A 539 20.15 -32.49 24.55
N ASP A 540 20.16 -31.85 23.38
CA ASP A 540 21.15 -32.12 22.34
C ASP A 540 22.55 -31.67 22.76
N ILE A 541 22.65 -30.55 23.50
CA ILE A 541 23.95 -30.11 24.01
C ILE A 541 24.50 -31.04 25.12
N HIS A 542 23.65 -31.54 26.03
CA HIS A 542 24.10 -32.49 27.05
C HIS A 542 24.53 -33.82 26.45
N GLU A 543 23.78 -34.34 25.48
CA GLU A 543 24.17 -35.55 24.75
C GLU A 543 25.47 -35.34 23.99
N SER A 544 25.66 -34.16 23.39
CA SER A 544 26.87 -33.78 22.68
C SER A 544 28.11 -33.75 23.57
N TYR A 545 28.05 -33.06 24.72
CA TYR A 545 29.16 -33.03 25.68
C TYR A 545 29.46 -34.43 26.24
N ARG A 546 28.43 -35.23 26.55
CA ARG A 546 28.60 -36.58 27.10
C ARG A 546 29.32 -37.51 26.13
N LEU A 547 28.96 -37.47 24.85
CA LEU A 547 29.56 -38.31 23.81
C LEU A 547 30.97 -37.84 23.45
N LYS A 548 31.17 -36.53 23.25
CA LYS A 548 32.46 -35.95 22.83
C LYS A 548 33.56 -36.09 23.88
N TYR A 549 33.22 -35.99 25.17
CA TYR A 549 34.19 -36.02 26.28
C TYR A 549 34.09 -37.29 27.15
N ARG A 550 33.47 -38.37 26.64
CA ARG A 550 33.21 -39.63 27.35
C ARG A 550 34.43 -40.21 28.10
N HIS A 551 35.64 -39.96 27.61
CA HIS A 551 36.90 -40.45 28.18
C HIS A 551 37.84 -39.35 28.72
N ARG A 552 37.39 -38.08 28.74
CA ARG A 552 38.21 -36.90 29.14
C ARG A 552 37.36 -35.84 29.86
N SER A 553 36.81 -36.19 31.02
CA SER A 553 35.86 -35.36 31.78
C SER A 553 36.38 -33.98 32.16
N VAL A 554 37.67 -33.87 32.53
CA VAL A 554 38.31 -32.58 32.88
C VAL A 554 38.33 -31.62 31.69
N LEU A 555 38.68 -32.12 30.51
CA LEU A 555 38.70 -31.31 29.29
C LEU A 555 37.28 -30.89 28.86
N GLY A 556 36.29 -31.77 29.09
CA GLY A 556 34.88 -31.44 28.89
C GLY A 556 34.39 -30.31 29.80
N ALA A 557 34.73 -30.35 31.08
CA ALA A 557 34.40 -29.29 32.04
C ALA A 557 35.06 -27.95 31.66
N ILE A 558 36.34 -27.95 31.29
CA ILE A 558 37.06 -26.75 30.83
C ILE A 558 36.39 -26.16 29.58
N SER A 559 36.03 -27.00 28.61
CA SER A 559 35.33 -26.56 27.39
C SER A 559 33.93 -26.01 27.69
N TYR A 560 33.19 -26.65 28.60
CA TYR A 560 31.86 -26.19 29.02
C TYR A 560 31.93 -24.82 29.71
N VAL A 561 32.83 -24.65 30.68
CA VAL A 561 33.03 -23.37 31.37
C VAL A 561 33.50 -22.31 30.39
N GLY A 562 34.53 -22.59 29.59
CA GLY A 562 35.09 -21.64 28.63
C GLY A 562 34.06 -21.13 27.61
N SER A 563 33.16 -21.99 27.15
CA SER A 563 32.08 -21.58 26.25
C SER A 563 31.06 -20.62 26.88
N HIS A 564 30.68 -20.85 28.16
CA HIS A 564 29.81 -19.90 28.88
C HIS A 564 30.53 -18.59 29.20
N SER A 565 31.82 -18.66 29.52
CA SER A 565 32.64 -17.47 29.75
C SER A 565 32.69 -16.58 28.51
N LEU A 566 32.73 -17.14 27.30
CA LEU A 566 32.64 -16.36 26.06
C LEU A 566 31.28 -15.67 25.90
N SER A 567 30.17 -16.37 26.16
CA SER A 567 28.82 -15.77 26.12
C SER A 567 28.67 -14.62 27.12
N LEU A 568 29.18 -14.79 28.35
CA LEU A 568 29.20 -13.75 29.38
C LEU A 568 30.11 -12.58 29.00
N LEU A 569 31.24 -12.85 28.34
CA LEU A 569 32.13 -11.81 27.84
C LEU A 569 31.45 -10.94 26.78
N TYR A 570 30.70 -11.53 25.84
CA TYR A 570 29.92 -10.75 24.88
C TYR A 570 28.84 -9.90 25.54
N LEU A 571 28.16 -10.43 26.56
CA LEU A 571 27.21 -9.66 27.36
C LEU A 571 27.89 -8.47 28.05
N ALA A 572 29.05 -8.69 28.68
CA ALA A 572 29.78 -7.65 29.37
C ALA A 572 30.34 -6.56 28.42
N MET A 573 30.87 -6.95 27.27
CA MET A 573 31.57 -6.04 26.36
C MET A 573 30.63 -5.32 25.38
N TYR A 574 29.55 -5.98 24.97
CA TYR A 574 28.64 -5.51 23.91
C TYR A 574 27.18 -5.39 24.35
N GLY A 575 26.82 -5.82 25.57
CA GLY A 575 25.44 -5.74 26.08
C GLY A 575 24.50 -6.79 25.50
N ARG A 576 25.00 -7.78 24.74
CA ARG A 576 24.21 -8.84 24.12
C ARG A 576 24.73 -10.22 24.53
N TYR A 577 23.86 -11.02 25.14
CA TYR A 577 24.15 -12.43 25.39
C TYR A 577 23.94 -13.24 24.10
N VAL A 578 24.90 -14.10 23.78
CA VAL A 578 24.84 -15.03 22.63
C VAL A 578 24.99 -16.44 23.16
N SER A 579 23.98 -17.27 22.98
CA SER A 579 23.90 -18.59 23.63
C SER A 579 24.97 -19.57 23.14
N ASP A 580 25.29 -19.57 21.84
CA ASP A 580 26.35 -20.42 21.26
C ASP A 580 27.31 -19.62 20.38
N THR A 581 28.37 -19.05 20.98
CA THR A 581 29.38 -18.28 20.25
C THR A 581 30.26 -19.12 19.32
N LEU A 582 30.10 -20.44 19.33
CA LEU A 582 30.94 -21.40 18.59
C LEU A 582 30.11 -22.24 17.60
N SER A 583 28.90 -21.80 17.28
CA SER A 583 28.06 -22.47 16.29
C SER A 583 28.64 -22.36 14.89
N ALA A 584 28.50 -23.42 14.11
CA ALA A 584 28.98 -23.50 12.74
C ALA A 584 27.85 -23.43 11.70
N ALA A 585 26.63 -23.08 12.14
CA ALA A 585 25.48 -22.84 11.28
C ALA A 585 24.98 -21.40 11.53
N ARG A 586 25.15 -20.52 10.54
CA ARG A 586 24.86 -19.08 10.69
C ARG A 586 24.60 -18.42 9.34
N ALA A 587 23.67 -17.47 9.31
CA ALA A 587 23.41 -16.59 8.18
C ALA A 587 23.81 -15.15 8.56
N VAL A 588 24.64 -14.50 7.74
CA VAL A 588 25.15 -13.15 8.04
C VAL A 588 25.17 -12.32 6.75
N ARG A 589 24.94 -11.01 6.83
CA ARG A 589 25.08 -10.13 5.66
C ARG A 589 26.46 -10.25 5.03
N THR A 590 26.50 -10.26 3.70
CA THR A 590 27.74 -10.36 2.91
C THR A 590 28.73 -9.25 3.27
N SER A 591 28.25 -8.03 3.50
CA SER A 591 29.08 -6.89 3.89
C SER A 591 29.82 -7.07 5.23
N ASP A 592 29.25 -7.81 6.18
CA ASP A 592 29.92 -8.10 7.46
C ASP A 592 30.92 -9.25 7.32
N VAL A 593 30.60 -10.26 6.51
CA VAL A 593 31.53 -11.37 6.20
C VAL A 593 32.80 -10.84 5.54
N LEU A 594 32.67 -9.89 4.59
CA LEU A 594 33.82 -9.30 3.90
C LEU A 594 34.74 -8.47 4.83
N ARG A 595 34.23 -7.96 5.96
CA ARG A 595 35.01 -7.20 6.94
C ARG A 595 35.86 -8.07 7.87
N VAL A 596 35.63 -9.37 7.91
CA VAL A 596 36.39 -10.29 8.77
C VAL A 596 37.83 -10.40 8.25
N PRO A 597 38.85 -10.17 9.11
CA PRO A 597 40.25 -10.15 8.68
C PRO A 597 40.89 -11.54 8.53
N CYS A 598 40.22 -12.59 8.98
CA CYS A 598 40.69 -13.97 8.89
C CYS A 598 39.92 -14.75 7.81
N ARG A 599 40.43 -15.95 7.51
CA ARG A 599 39.72 -16.91 6.64
C ARG A 599 38.37 -17.26 7.24
N LEU A 600 37.40 -17.54 6.39
CA LEU A 600 36.04 -17.87 6.76
C LEU A 600 35.90 -19.25 7.44
N THR A 601 36.91 -20.10 7.29
CA THR A 601 37.05 -21.40 7.97
C THR A 601 37.98 -21.35 9.18
N ASP A 602 38.49 -20.17 9.56
CA ASP A 602 39.37 -20.02 10.72
C ASP A 602 38.62 -20.28 12.04
N LYS A 603 39.29 -20.87 13.03
CA LYS A 603 38.72 -21.15 14.35
C LYS A 603 38.19 -19.90 15.07
N LEU A 604 38.73 -18.72 14.75
CA LEU A 604 38.36 -17.44 15.37
C LEU A 604 37.34 -16.64 14.55
N VAL A 605 36.85 -17.16 13.42
CA VAL A 605 35.94 -16.45 12.52
C VAL A 605 34.68 -15.97 13.24
N ASN A 606 34.11 -16.79 14.12
CA ASN A 606 32.92 -16.44 14.88
C ASN A 606 33.17 -15.25 15.80
N GLN A 607 34.36 -15.19 16.42
CA GLN A 607 34.68 -14.10 17.32
C GLN A 607 34.81 -12.78 16.56
N HIS A 608 35.41 -12.82 15.37
CA HIS A 608 35.47 -11.66 14.49
C HIS A 608 34.08 -11.24 13.99
N LEU A 609 33.26 -12.19 13.51
CA LEU A 609 31.90 -11.91 13.02
C LEU A 609 31.01 -11.31 14.10
N LEU A 610 30.95 -11.92 15.29
CA LEU A 610 30.16 -11.41 16.41
C LEU A 610 30.66 -10.04 16.85
N SER A 611 31.97 -9.80 16.88
CA SER A 611 32.52 -8.48 17.20
C SER A 611 32.12 -7.42 16.16
N VAL A 612 32.15 -7.74 14.86
CA VAL A 612 31.70 -6.83 13.78
C VAL A 612 30.21 -6.52 13.91
N LEU A 613 29.37 -7.56 14.07
CA LEU A 613 27.91 -7.43 14.19
C LEU A 613 27.51 -6.63 15.42
N LEU A 614 28.01 -7.02 16.59
CA LEU A 614 27.61 -6.42 17.86
C LEU A 614 28.16 -5.00 18.04
N ARG A 615 29.34 -4.68 17.48
CA ARG A 615 29.88 -3.32 17.52
C ARG A 615 28.99 -2.30 16.80
N ARG A 616 28.35 -2.70 15.69
CA ARG A 616 27.39 -1.85 14.96
C ARG A 616 25.94 -2.00 15.44
N LYS A 617 25.71 -2.73 16.54
CA LYS A 617 24.37 -3.06 17.07
C LYS A 617 23.47 -3.72 16.03
N ALA A 618 24.01 -4.68 15.29
CA ALA A 618 23.28 -5.43 14.28
C ALA A 618 22.09 -6.20 14.89
N GLU A 619 20.96 -6.24 14.17
CA GLU A 619 19.77 -7.00 14.56
C GLU A 619 20.03 -8.51 14.37
N MET A 620 20.17 -9.26 15.47
CA MET A 620 20.54 -10.67 15.45
C MET A 620 19.54 -11.57 16.17
N PHE A 621 19.12 -12.64 15.49
CA PHE A 621 18.19 -13.66 16.02
C PHE A 621 18.88 -15.02 16.17
N GLU A 622 18.65 -15.72 17.29
CA GLU A 622 19.22 -17.06 17.51
C GLU A 622 18.15 -18.14 17.28
N VAL A 623 18.50 -19.22 16.57
CA VAL A 623 17.60 -20.36 16.27
C VAL A 623 18.21 -21.67 16.76
N PRO A 624 17.42 -22.64 17.25
CA PRO A 624 17.95 -23.96 17.58
C PRO A 624 18.47 -24.64 16.30
N VAL A 625 19.56 -25.40 16.43
CA VAL A 625 20.09 -26.24 15.35
C VAL A 625 20.21 -27.69 15.81
N GLN A 626 19.96 -28.61 14.89
CA GLN A 626 20.07 -30.04 15.15
C GLN A 626 21.53 -30.47 15.04
N PHE A 627 22.07 -31.00 16.13
CA PHE A 627 23.48 -31.36 16.23
C PHE A 627 23.70 -32.82 16.65
N PHE A 628 24.27 -33.62 15.76
CA PHE A 628 24.61 -35.02 15.98
C PHE A 628 26.08 -35.15 16.36
N SER A 629 26.35 -35.76 17.51
CA SER A 629 27.73 -35.93 17.98
C SER A 629 28.31 -37.27 17.51
N ILE A 630 29.20 -37.20 16.52
CA ILE A 630 29.96 -38.34 16.00
C ILE A 630 31.21 -38.59 16.88
N ALA A 631 31.81 -39.78 16.78
CA ALA A 631 32.86 -40.29 17.64
C ALA A 631 34.03 -39.30 17.91
N PRO A 632 34.62 -39.29 19.13
CA PRO A 632 35.59 -38.27 19.59
C PRO A 632 36.89 -38.15 18.80
N ASP A 633 37.22 -39.16 18.00
CA ASP A 633 38.42 -39.30 17.17
C ASP A 633 38.34 -38.52 15.85
N GLN A 634 37.13 -38.17 15.38
CA GLN A 634 36.92 -37.41 14.14
C GLN A 634 36.74 -35.89 14.34
N VAL A 635 36.72 -35.41 15.58
CA VAL A 635 36.43 -34.00 15.88
C VAL A 635 37.72 -33.19 16.06
N ARG A 636 37.90 -32.13 15.25
CA ARG A 636 38.99 -31.16 15.42
C ARG A 636 38.95 -30.56 16.83
N ARG A 637 40.07 -30.66 17.55
CA ARG A 637 40.16 -30.25 18.97
C ARG A 637 40.38 -28.73 19.07
N THR A 638 39.43 -28.04 19.70
CA THR A 638 39.62 -26.67 20.22
C THR A 638 40.47 -26.76 21.48
N THR A 639 41.59 -26.04 21.51
CA THR A 639 42.53 -26.08 22.64
C THR A 639 42.22 -24.97 23.66
N PRO A 640 42.66 -25.10 24.93
CA PRO A 640 42.56 -23.98 25.88
C PRO A 640 43.25 -22.70 25.38
N PHE A 641 44.33 -22.84 24.62
CA PHE A 641 45.01 -21.72 23.97
C PHE A 641 44.14 -21.03 22.91
N ASP A 642 43.39 -21.80 22.12
CA ASP A 642 42.39 -21.24 21.20
C ASP A 642 41.32 -20.43 21.97
N GLY A 643 40.93 -20.88 23.17
CA GLY A 643 40.02 -20.16 24.06
C GLY A 643 40.57 -18.80 24.53
N LEU A 644 41.85 -18.75 24.94
CA LEU A 644 42.50 -17.48 25.31
C LEU A 644 42.61 -16.53 24.12
N ARG A 645 42.93 -17.05 22.92
CA ARG A 645 42.94 -16.26 21.69
C ARG A 645 41.56 -15.70 21.36
N ALA A 646 40.50 -16.50 21.53
CA ALA A 646 39.12 -16.07 21.34
C ALA A 646 38.77 -14.89 22.25
N VAL A 647 39.09 -14.96 23.55
CA VAL A 647 38.91 -13.85 24.50
C VAL A 647 39.66 -12.60 24.03
N GLY A 648 40.93 -12.75 23.63
CA GLY A 648 41.73 -11.63 23.10
C GLY A 648 41.12 -11.00 21.85
N THR A 649 40.57 -11.81 20.93
CA THR A 649 39.87 -11.33 19.73
C THR A 649 38.61 -10.55 20.08
N VAL A 650 37.81 -11.03 21.05
CA VAL A 650 36.60 -10.33 21.52
C VAL A 650 36.96 -8.96 22.10
N LEU A 651 37.98 -8.91 22.97
CA LEU A 651 38.42 -7.66 23.60
C LEU A 651 38.95 -6.65 22.58
N ARG A 652 39.80 -7.09 21.64
CA ARG A 652 40.33 -6.22 20.57
C ARG A 652 39.23 -5.72 19.63
N GLY A 653 38.25 -6.56 19.32
CA GLY A 653 37.13 -6.19 18.44
C GLY A 653 36.24 -5.07 18.99
N ARG A 654 36.33 -4.74 20.28
CA ARG A 654 35.56 -3.66 20.91
C ARG A 654 36.24 -2.29 20.79
N VAL A 655 37.58 -2.30 20.70
CA VAL A 655 38.40 -1.09 20.58
C VAL A 655 38.23 -0.50 19.17
N PRO A 656 38.16 0.83 19.02
CA PRO A 656 37.91 1.50 17.75
C PRO A 656 38.80 1.03 16.60
#